data_AF-A0A3A2J091-F1
#
_entry.id   AF-A0A3A2J091-F1
#
_cell.length_a   1.000
_cell.length_b   1.000
_cell.length_c   1.000
_cell.angle_alpha   90.00
_cell.angle_beta   90.00
_cell.angle_gamma   90.00
#
_symmetry.space_group_name_H-M   'P 1'
#
loop_
_entity.id
_entity.type
_entity.pdbx_description
1 polymer ?
#
loop_
_entity_poly.entity_id
_entity_poly.type
_entity_poly.pdbx_seq_one_letter_code
_entity_poly.pdbx_strand_id
1 'polypeptide(L)'
;MMNTMNIPRISGYRQLKKLRTALAISQGTKLLSTLQQEAEGTVSHDQTKRVTYLTALFSRIHREMFQDWKEQPTVTHRPGTMTDPDKRKTFRETIERLVLDDENDNDDTAIFDNNGFVIKIDNIAERLASFYQRMREVRPFSYGNRLTLDFFITMLGKLPAIKSVYEQGIDFRRIDTSDAVALHNPDSTLREITLAFEHALDPTRSKSLQNQANAYGKWPENKHFISGIPFLSHTTEDGINCLVAVNGGLVPLDNIKKELFSAGKHLADYPLCTLEIMIGYLPGTEDIRKSGCYEIDGISINEDGAAPLFCLDINMLTGLRTPAHTELVELLKQCQGNKATIFDLVKIPELKELLISSANDDSRLERAVEIAHGRLSKIINKLDIEKEQLFKGKWPVTKPMLFMSMGGAGAGKTAVEDIAEAHCSDNYVIASLDEFRKKSDLYQVLTAASHHSDDYVYVEPFANRLRDAVAEHAKKNHINLLYDGTGIPYQPRYSTIIEQFAEAGFHTQITAVDAFIVKPKDREYELIRSSVIDSVKERYETTGRALPWVVTVDKHIRAPRSFFNALEHQQLDKLSLFANDGEKDRHYLVAESFSFSDQEIRKLQQQQLAGTLKPYLELLLKNHQDSILSNLAQNDHNKLEELINRNPFFSETNVGFQIYHSSTGNRVLVIYNARRLVDFVEKRQLNPNASGVDGLLHKPESLTFHVDPYAKDPWITRLQE
;
A
#
# COMPACT_ATOMS: atom_id res chain seq x y z
N MET A 1 50.05 -14.33 1.88
CA MET A 1 49.39 -13.14 2.47
C MET A 1 48.45 -12.57 1.42
N MET A 2 47.13 -12.56 1.66
CA MET A 2 46.20 -11.91 0.74
C MET A 2 46.29 -10.39 0.89
N ASN A 3 46.19 -9.69 -0.23
CA ASN A 3 46.10 -8.24 -0.23
C ASN A 3 44.71 -7.85 0.28
N THR A 4 44.60 -7.45 1.56
CA THR A 4 43.35 -6.90 2.10
C THR A 4 43.09 -5.58 1.39
N MET A 5 42.27 -5.61 0.33
CA MET A 5 41.76 -4.38 -0.28
C MET A 5 41.12 -3.55 0.82
N ASN A 6 41.70 -2.39 1.11
CA ASN A 6 41.17 -1.46 2.10
C ASN A 6 39.80 -0.98 1.61
N ILE A 7 38.73 -1.64 2.08
CA ILE A 7 37.36 -1.19 1.87
C ILE A 7 37.29 0.25 2.41
N PRO A 8 37.00 1.26 1.57
CA PRO A 8 37.08 2.65 1.99
C PRO A 8 36.19 2.90 3.21
N ARG A 9 36.74 3.56 4.23
CA ARG A 9 36.02 3.89 5.49
C ARG A 9 35.02 5.02 5.25
N ILE A 10 33.92 4.72 4.59
CA ILE A 10 32.82 5.66 4.37
C ILE A 10 32.16 6.00 5.72
N SER A 11 32.04 7.30 6.00
CA SER A 11 31.49 7.84 7.26
C SER A 11 30.12 7.23 7.62
N GLY A 12 29.19 7.16 6.65
CA GLY A 12 27.86 6.58 6.82
C GLY A 12 27.75 5.04 6.75
N TYR A 13 28.86 4.28 6.72
CA TYR A 13 28.81 2.83 6.44
C TYR A 13 27.87 2.04 7.38
N ARG A 14 27.77 2.41 8.67
CA ARG A 14 26.84 1.76 9.63
C ARG A 14 25.38 1.92 9.18
N GLN A 15 24.98 3.11 8.75
CA GLN A 15 23.58 3.38 8.38
C GLN A 15 23.26 2.86 6.97
N LEU A 16 24.22 2.94 6.04
CA LEU A 16 24.10 2.30 4.73
C LEU A 16 23.99 0.77 4.85
N LYS A 17 24.71 0.15 5.80
CA LYS A 17 24.56 -1.29 6.12
C LYS A 17 23.17 -1.60 6.69
N LYS A 18 22.60 -0.78 7.58
CA LYS A 18 21.21 -0.89 8.06
C LYS A 18 20.22 -0.84 6.88
N LEU A 19 20.32 0.18 6.03
CA LEU A 19 19.44 0.37 4.87
C LEU A 19 19.46 -0.83 3.91
N ARG A 20 20.66 -1.32 3.54
CA ARG A 20 20.82 -2.53 2.71
C ARG A 20 20.11 -3.74 3.31
N THR A 21 20.22 -3.94 4.62
CA THR A 21 19.61 -5.09 5.29
C THR A 21 18.09 -4.99 5.29
N ALA A 22 17.51 -3.82 5.57
CA ALA A 22 16.06 -3.64 5.55
C ALA A 22 15.47 -3.79 4.13
N LEU A 23 16.14 -3.25 3.10
CA LEU A 23 15.77 -3.46 1.69
C LEU A 23 15.77 -4.97 1.35
N ALA A 24 16.81 -5.69 1.75
CA ALA A 24 16.93 -7.12 1.48
C ALA A 24 15.91 -7.99 2.23
N ILE A 25 15.55 -7.64 3.47
CA ILE A 25 14.44 -8.28 4.19
C ILE A 25 13.11 -7.97 3.49
N SER A 26 12.88 -6.72 3.08
CA SER A 26 11.68 -6.31 2.33
C SER A 26 11.51 -7.12 1.04
N GLN A 27 12.55 -7.24 0.20
CA GLN A 27 12.53 -8.10 -0.98
C GLN A 27 12.36 -9.58 -0.62
N GLY A 28 12.98 -10.05 0.48
CA GLY A 28 12.76 -11.39 1.02
C GLY A 28 11.28 -11.72 1.30
N THR A 29 10.51 -10.79 1.87
CA THR A 29 9.06 -11.00 2.12
C THR A 29 8.25 -11.30 0.86
N LYS A 30 8.70 -10.78 -0.30
CA LYS A 30 8.13 -11.07 -1.62
C LYS A 30 8.68 -12.39 -2.17
N LEU A 31 10.01 -12.53 -2.19
CA LEU A 31 10.73 -13.63 -2.79
C LEU A 31 10.32 -15.00 -2.23
N LEU A 32 10.09 -15.08 -0.91
CA LEU A 32 9.69 -16.33 -0.24
C LEU A 32 8.37 -16.89 -0.80
N SER A 33 7.39 -16.02 -1.03
CA SER A 33 6.09 -16.42 -1.61
C SER A 33 6.21 -16.88 -3.06
N THR A 34 7.05 -16.21 -3.86
CA THR A 34 7.30 -16.56 -5.26
C THR A 34 8.05 -17.89 -5.39
N LEU A 35 9.13 -18.08 -4.65
CA LEU A 35 9.93 -19.31 -4.71
C LEU A 35 9.17 -20.52 -4.16
N GLN A 36 8.27 -20.35 -3.19
CA GLN A 36 7.41 -21.46 -2.75
C GLN A 36 6.46 -21.92 -3.88
N GLN A 37 5.80 -20.99 -4.56
CA GLN A 37 4.89 -21.30 -5.68
C GLN A 37 5.63 -21.99 -6.84
N GLU A 38 6.85 -21.54 -7.16
CA GLU A 38 7.69 -22.19 -8.16
C GLU A 38 8.16 -23.60 -7.72
N ALA A 39 8.54 -23.77 -6.45
CA ALA A 39 8.99 -25.06 -5.92
C ALA A 39 7.86 -26.11 -5.91
N GLU A 40 6.64 -25.70 -5.60
CA GLU A 40 5.44 -26.56 -5.63
C GLU A 40 5.11 -27.06 -7.05
N GLY A 41 5.56 -26.35 -8.10
CA GLY A 41 5.48 -26.80 -9.50
C GLY A 41 6.69 -27.59 -10.04
N THR A 42 7.76 -27.77 -9.26
CA THR A 42 9.06 -28.27 -9.78
C THR A 42 9.40 -29.68 -9.28
N VAL A 43 8.91 -30.71 -9.98
CA VAL A 43 9.28 -32.11 -9.72
C VAL A 43 10.37 -32.56 -10.72
N SER A 44 11.60 -32.72 -10.23
CA SER A 44 12.71 -33.25 -11.04
C SER A 44 13.73 -34.01 -10.18
N HIS A 45 14.21 -35.13 -10.74
CA HIS A 45 15.05 -36.14 -10.10
C HIS A 45 16.38 -36.26 -10.86
N ASP A 46 17.50 -36.37 -10.11
CA ASP A 46 18.94 -36.49 -10.50
C ASP A 46 19.81 -35.64 -9.55
N GLN A 47 20.82 -36.27 -8.93
CA GLN A 47 21.85 -35.68 -8.06
C GLN A 47 22.54 -34.44 -8.65
N THR A 48 23.06 -34.53 -9.88
CA THR A 48 23.74 -33.44 -10.59
C THR A 48 22.78 -32.28 -10.87
N LYS A 49 21.51 -32.57 -11.19
CA LYS A 49 20.46 -31.54 -11.30
C LYS A 49 20.16 -30.90 -9.94
N ARG A 50 20.12 -31.66 -8.84
CA ARG A 50 19.87 -31.15 -7.48
C ARG A 50 20.98 -30.21 -7.01
N VAL A 51 22.26 -30.58 -7.14
CA VAL A 51 23.42 -29.71 -6.81
C VAL A 51 23.41 -28.41 -7.64
N THR A 52 23.14 -28.53 -8.95
CA THR A 52 23.06 -27.38 -9.85
C THR A 52 21.90 -26.45 -9.48
N TYR A 53 20.73 -27.01 -9.16
CA TYR A 53 19.56 -26.28 -8.68
C TYR A 53 19.83 -25.53 -7.37
N LEU A 54 20.42 -26.18 -6.37
CA LEU A 54 20.73 -25.54 -5.08
C LEU A 54 21.78 -24.42 -5.22
N THR A 55 22.79 -24.62 -6.07
CA THR A 55 23.77 -23.60 -6.46
C THR A 55 23.11 -22.38 -7.11
N ALA A 56 22.20 -22.62 -8.06
CA ALA A 56 21.44 -21.56 -8.74
C ALA A 56 20.48 -20.85 -7.79
N LEU A 57 19.82 -21.58 -6.89
CA LEU A 57 18.89 -21.06 -5.88
C LEU A 57 19.59 -20.11 -4.89
N PHE A 58 20.73 -20.51 -4.31
CA PHE A 58 21.50 -19.65 -3.40
C PHE A 58 21.95 -18.36 -4.09
N SER A 59 22.43 -18.47 -5.33
CA SER A 59 22.86 -17.33 -6.16
C SER A 59 21.69 -16.41 -6.52
N ARG A 60 20.52 -16.99 -6.83
CA ARG A 60 19.26 -16.28 -7.12
C ARG A 60 18.74 -15.52 -5.90
N ILE A 61 18.76 -16.16 -4.72
CA ILE A 61 18.33 -15.53 -3.47
C ILE A 61 19.15 -14.27 -3.20
N HIS A 62 20.48 -14.34 -3.28
CA HIS A 62 21.30 -13.13 -3.14
C HIS A 62 21.01 -12.10 -4.24
N ARG A 63 20.81 -12.53 -5.50
CA ARG A 63 20.52 -11.61 -6.61
C ARG A 63 19.24 -10.81 -6.38
N GLU A 64 18.15 -11.47 -6.01
CA GLU A 64 16.82 -10.86 -5.90
C GLU A 64 16.59 -10.17 -4.55
N MET A 65 17.18 -10.65 -3.44
CA MET A 65 17.16 -9.91 -2.17
C MET A 65 17.97 -8.61 -2.24
N PHE A 66 19.15 -8.61 -2.87
CA PHE A 66 20.04 -7.44 -2.88
C PHE A 66 20.01 -6.61 -4.17
N GLN A 67 18.97 -6.77 -5.02
CA GLN A 67 18.84 -6.03 -6.28
C GLN A 67 18.84 -4.50 -6.10
N ASP A 68 18.28 -4.00 -4.99
CA ASP A 68 18.19 -2.58 -4.65
C ASP A 68 19.52 -1.98 -4.16
N TRP A 69 20.57 -2.81 -4.04
CA TRP A 69 21.92 -2.44 -3.59
C TRP A 69 22.99 -2.60 -4.69
N LYS A 70 22.56 -2.67 -5.96
CA LYS A 70 23.46 -2.61 -7.12
C LYS A 70 24.25 -1.30 -7.16
N GLU A 71 25.49 -1.39 -7.65
CA GLU A 71 26.35 -0.24 -8.04
C GLU A 71 26.67 0.80 -6.96
N GLN A 72 26.55 0.36 -5.70
CA GLN A 72 27.06 1.06 -4.53
C GLN A 72 28.60 0.99 -4.51
N PRO A 73 29.33 2.09 -4.30
CA PRO A 73 30.79 2.12 -4.39
C PRO A 73 31.50 1.33 -3.27
N THR A 74 30.75 0.84 -2.28
CA THR A 74 31.21 -0.10 -1.24
C THR A 74 31.26 -1.56 -1.70
N VAL A 75 30.87 -1.85 -2.95
CA VAL A 75 30.60 -3.21 -3.44
C VAL A 75 31.38 -3.51 -4.73
N THR A 76 32.08 -4.64 -4.74
CA THR A 76 32.96 -5.09 -5.83
C THR A 76 32.32 -6.07 -6.82
N HIS A 77 31.03 -6.42 -6.65
CA HIS A 77 30.34 -7.38 -7.50
C HIS A 77 28.83 -7.11 -7.62
N ARG A 78 28.20 -7.55 -8.72
CA ARG A 78 26.73 -7.52 -8.86
C ARG A 78 26.07 -8.52 -7.89
N PRO A 79 24.85 -8.26 -7.40
CA PRO A 79 24.09 -9.22 -6.59
C PRO A 79 24.04 -10.62 -7.21
N GLY A 80 24.31 -11.67 -6.42
CA GLY A 80 24.36 -13.06 -6.87
C GLY A 80 25.63 -13.47 -7.63
N THR A 81 26.55 -12.55 -7.94
CA THR A 81 27.83 -12.89 -8.59
C THR A 81 28.91 -13.22 -7.55
N MET A 82 29.38 -14.46 -7.55
CA MET A 82 30.60 -14.86 -6.82
C MET A 82 31.82 -14.50 -7.68
N THR A 83 32.70 -13.62 -7.23
CA THR A 83 33.90 -13.22 -8.00
C THR A 83 35.10 -14.11 -7.72
N ASP A 84 35.36 -14.39 -6.44
CA ASP A 84 36.44 -15.22 -5.91
C ASP A 84 36.36 -16.69 -6.42
N PRO A 85 37.36 -17.22 -7.17
CA PRO A 85 37.34 -18.58 -7.69
C PRO A 85 37.46 -19.67 -6.62
N ASP A 86 38.26 -19.45 -5.59
CA ASP A 86 38.54 -20.47 -4.57
C ASP A 86 37.31 -20.64 -3.69
N LYS A 87 36.69 -19.53 -3.28
CA LYS A 87 35.39 -19.56 -2.58
C LYS A 87 34.27 -20.14 -3.42
N ARG A 88 34.27 -19.94 -4.74
CA ARG A 88 33.28 -20.54 -5.65
C ARG A 88 33.42 -22.07 -5.66
N LYS A 89 34.65 -22.59 -5.59
CA LYS A 89 34.94 -24.03 -5.46
C LYS A 89 34.46 -24.55 -4.11
N THR A 90 34.90 -23.95 -2.99
CA THR A 90 34.48 -24.38 -1.64
C THR A 90 32.98 -24.21 -1.39
N PHE A 91 32.35 -23.19 -1.97
CA PHE A 91 30.89 -23.04 -1.98
C PHE A 91 30.21 -24.26 -2.61
N ARG A 92 30.66 -24.65 -3.82
CA ARG A 92 30.09 -25.77 -4.55
C ARG A 92 30.29 -27.08 -3.80
N GLU A 93 31.50 -27.34 -3.31
CA GLU A 93 31.83 -28.50 -2.47
C GLU A 93 30.98 -28.56 -1.19
N THR A 94 30.57 -27.40 -0.64
CA THR A 94 29.70 -27.33 0.53
C THR A 94 28.22 -27.54 0.18
N ILE A 95 27.78 -27.19 -1.03
CA ILE A 95 26.43 -27.53 -1.54
C ILE A 95 26.36 -29.02 -1.92
N GLU A 96 27.43 -29.58 -2.47
CA GLU A 96 27.51 -31.00 -2.85
C GLU A 96 27.32 -31.92 -1.64
N ARG A 97 27.83 -31.55 -0.45
CA ARG A 97 27.57 -32.23 0.84
C ARG A 97 26.11 -32.33 1.26
N LEU A 98 25.17 -31.61 0.64
CA LEU A 98 23.73 -31.77 0.93
C LEU A 98 23.12 -32.97 0.21
N VAL A 99 23.81 -33.55 -0.78
CA VAL A 99 23.32 -34.65 -1.61
C VAL A 99 24.27 -35.83 -1.50
N LEU A 100 23.73 -37.03 -1.25
CA LEU A 100 24.50 -38.25 -1.14
C LEU A 100 25.31 -38.49 -2.42
N ASP A 101 26.61 -38.76 -2.27
CA ASP A 101 27.50 -39.10 -3.38
C ASP A 101 27.42 -40.59 -3.76
N ASP A 102 28.02 -40.99 -4.88
CA ASP A 102 27.92 -42.36 -5.40
C ASP A 102 28.80 -43.37 -4.65
N GLU A 103 29.71 -42.89 -3.78
CA GLU A 103 30.61 -43.71 -2.97
C GLU A 103 30.11 -43.84 -1.51
N ASN A 104 29.17 -42.99 -1.09
CA ASN A 104 28.60 -42.80 0.25
C ASN A 104 29.58 -42.17 1.26
N ASP A 105 30.60 -41.45 0.76
CA ASP A 105 31.65 -40.81 1.56
C ASP A 105 31.11 -39.63 2.39
N ASN A 106 29.92 -39.12 2.06
CA ASN A 106 29.24 -38.02 2.74
C ASN A 106 27.92 -38.40 3.45
N ASP A 107 27.67 -39.70 3.74
CA ASP A 107 26.48 -40.16 4.47
C ASP A 107 26.36 -39.60 5.90
N ASP A 108 27.40 -38.94 6.44
CA ASP A 108 27.33 -38.18 7.70
C ASP A 108 26.61 -36.83 7.55
N THR A 109 26.58 -36.25 6.34
CA THR A 109 26.21 -34.85 6.08
C THR A 109 25.13 -34.66 5.02
N ALA A 110 24.88 -35.65 4.15
CA ALA A 110 23.83 -35.61 3.15
C ALA A 110 22.42 -35.44 3.76
N ILE A 111 21.53 -34.72 3.08
CA ILE A 111 20.09 -34.63 3.40
C ILE A 111 19.19 -35.04 2.22
N PHE A 112 19.75 -35.13 1.01
CA PHE A 112 19.12 -35.69 -0.18
C PHE A 112 19.83 -36.97 -0.63
N ASP A 113 19.12 -37.93 -1.22
CA ASP A 113 19.71 -39.09 -1.90
C ASP A 113 20.16 -38.76 -3.34
N ASN A 114 20.79 -39.72 -4.03
CA ASN A 114 21.29 -39.56 -5.40
C ASN A 114 20.14 -39.39 -6.43
N ASN A 115 18.89 -39.70 -6.07
CA ASN A 115 17.69 -39.39 -6.87
C ASN A 115 17.17 -37.96 -6.60
N GLY A 116 17.61 -37.33 -5.51
CA GLY A 116 17.20 -36.01 -5.06
C GLY A 116 15.94 -35.98 -4.18
N PHE A 117 15.50 -37.12 -3.64
CA PHE A 117 14.53 -37.22 -2.53
C PHE A 117 15.23 -36.91 -1.20
N VAL A 118 14.47 -36.68 -0.14
CA VAL A 118 15.02 -36.36 1.19
C VAL A 118 15.18 -37.62 2.02
N ILE A 119 16.34 -37.76 2.65
CA ILE A 119 16.63 -38.86 3.57
C ILE A 119 15.92 -38.57 4.89
N LYS A 120 15.16 -39.54 5.42
CA LYS A 120 14.59 -39.45 6.77
C LYS A 120 15.64 -39.91 7.78
N ILE A 121 16.05 -38.99 8.64
CA ILE A 121 17.16 -39.16 9.59
C ILE A 121 16.85 -38.45 10.91
N ASP A 122 17.25 -39.05 12.03
CA ASP A 122 17.00 -38.46 13.35
C ASP A 122 17.95 -37.28 13.66
N ASN A 123 19.14 -37.23 13.03
CA ASN A 123 20.12 -36.15 13.22
C ASN A 123 20.03 -35.00 12.19
N ILE A 124 18.87 -34.78 11.55
CA ILE A 124 18.67 -33.72 10.54
C ILE A 124 19.15 -32.34 11.00
N ALA A 125 18.93 -31.99 12.28
CA ALA A 125 19.37 -30.71 12.85
C ALA A 125 20.90 -30.56 12.88
N GLU A 126 21.65 -31.65 13.10
CA GLU A 126 23.11 -31.68 13.12
C GLU A 126 23.69 -31.56 11.70
N ARG A 127 23.09 -32.23 10.72
CA ARG A 127 23.51 -32.10 9.31
C ARG A 127 23.29 -30.69 8.78
N LEU A 128 22.12 -30.10 9.08
CA LEU A 128 21.84 -28.69 8.77
C LEU A 128 22.79 -27.73 9.49
N ALA A 129 23.13 -27.99 10.76
CA ALA A 129 24.10 -27.20 11.51
C ALA A 129 25.52 -27.27 10.94
N SER A 130 25.98 -28.47 10.55
CA SER A 130 27.28 -28.70 9.90
C SER A 130 27.38 -27.95 8.57
N PHE A 131 26.34 -28.03 7.72
CA PHE A 131 26.25 -27.24 6.49
C PHE A 131 26.24 -25.73 6.78
N TYR A 132 25.41 -25.27 7.72
CA TYR A 132 25.29 -23.86 8.10
C TYR A 132 26.63 -23.29 8.60
N GLN A 133 27.34 -24.02 9.46
CA GLN A 133 28.65 -23.63 9.97
C GLN A 133 29.66 -23.47 8.84
N ARG A 134 29.84 -24.49 7.99
CA ARG A 134 30.75 -24.44 6.82
C ARG A 134 30.40 -23.27 5.88
N MET A 135 29.13 -23.05 5.58
CA MET A 135 28.72 -21.97 4.66
C MET A 135 28.94 -20.55 5.24
N ARG A 136 28.97 -20.39 6.58
CA ARG A 136 29.38 -19.13 7.25
C ARG A 136 30.87 -18.83 7.12
N GLU A 137 31.71 -19.82 6.83
CA GLU A 137 33.15 -19.66 6.62
C GLU A 137 33.45 -19.27 5.18
N VAL A 138 32.86 -19.98 4.20
CA VAL A 138 33.04 -19.76 2.76
C VAL A 138 32.79 -18.30 2.37
N ARG A 139 31.67 -17.72 2.81
CA ARG A 139 31.26 -16.32 2.51
C ARG A 139 31.44 -15.98 1.02
N PRO A 140 30.66 -16.61 0.11
CA PRO A 140 30.85 -16.55 -1.34
C PRO A 140 30.65 -15.15 -1.96
N PHE A 141 30.03 -14.22 -1.22
CA PHE A 141 29.82 -12.82 -1.61
C PHE A 141 30.58 -11.86 -0.67
N SER A 142 30.81 -10.61 -1.05
CA SER A 142 31.46 -9.62 -0.15
C SER A 142 30.51 -9.01 0.88
N TYR A 143 29.20 -9.25 0.74
CA TYR A 143 28.14 -8.84 1.68
C TYR A 143 26.95 -9.82 1.59
N GLY A 144 25.93 -9.62 2.42
CA GLY A 144 24.64 -10.34 2.31
C GLY A 144 24.64 -11.80 2.78
N ASN A 145 25.77 -12.53 2.64
CA ASN A 145 25.96 -13.97 2.88
C ASN A 145 25.01 -14.63 3.89
N ARG A 146 24.97 -14.16 5.15
CA ARG A 146 24.17 -14.85 6.18
C ARG A 146 22.67 -14.62 6.03
N LEU A 147 22.20 -13.44 5.61
CA LEU A 147 20.78 -13.25 5.31
C LEU A 147 20.35 -14.11 4.09
N THR A 148 21.23 -14.28 3.10
CA THR A 148 21.05 -15.26 2.02
C THR A 148 21.02 -16.70 2.53
N LEU A 149 21.88 -17.06 3.49
CA LEU A 149 21.95 -18.39 4.09
C LEU A 149 20.72 -18.70 4.95
N ASP A 150 20.32 -17.80 5.84
CA ASP A 150 19.12 -17.93 6.68
C ASP A 150 17.86 -18.08 5.80
N PHE A 151 17.78 -17.31 4.71
CA PHE A 151 16.74 -17.44 3.71
C PHE A 151 16.81 -18.75 2.92
N PHE A 152 18.00 -19.18 2.48
CA PHE A 152 18.20 -20.46 1.77
C PHE A 152 17.82 -21.67 2.63
N ILE A 153 18.19 -21.67 3.91
CA ILE A 153 17.79 -22.68 4.89
C ILE A 153 16.25 -22.71 5.05
N THR A 154 15.62 -21.54 5.18
CA THR A 154 14.16 -21.44 5.24
C THR A 154 13.51 -21.97 3.96
N MET A 155 14.08 -21.66 2.79
CA MET A 155 13.61 -22.18 1.50
C MET A 155 13.77 -23.69 1.36
N LEU A 156 14.89 -24.28 1.81
CA LEU A 156 15.05 -25.73 1.92
C LEU A 156 13.89 -26.32 2.72
N GLY A 157 13.62 -25.76 3.91
CA GLY A 157 12.49 -26.12 4.78
C GLY A 157 11.10 -25.97 4.15
N LYS A 158 10.96 -25.34 2.98
CA LYS A 158 9.69 -25.18 2.24
C LYS A 158 9.65 -25.99 0.93
N LEU A 159 10.74 -26.63 0.48
CA LEU A 159 10.73 -27.49 -0.71
C LEU A 159 9.79 -28.69 -0.52
N PRO A 160 9.03 -29.11 -1.55
CA PRO A 160 8.09 -30.24 -1.42
C PRO A 160 8.72 -31.52 -0.88
N ALA A 161 9.93 -31.87 -1.33
CA ALA A 161 10.64 -33.06 -0.87
C ALA A 161 11.04 -33.00 0.63
N ILE A 162 11.29 -31.81 1.18
CA ILE A 162 11.56 -31.63 2.61
C ILE A 162 10.24 -31.61 3.38
N LYS A 163 9.20 -30.91 2.89
CA LYS A 163 7.84 -30.95 3.47
C LYS A 163 7.27 -32.39 3.54
N SER A 164 7.57 -33.28 2.60
CA SER A 164 7.08 -34.67 2.64
C SER A 164 7.73 -35.56 3.71
N VAL A 165 8.76 -35.09 4.41
CA VAL A 165 9.43 -35.80 5.52
C VAL A 165 9.34 -35.00 6.83
N TYR A 166 9.41 -33.67 6.73
CA TYR A 166 9.40 -32.71 7.84
C TYR A 166 8.32 -31.65 7.56
N GLU A 167 7.04 -32.05 7.66
CA GLU A 167 5.85 -31.27 7.23
C GLU A 167 5.84 -29.80 7.68
N GLN A 168 6.28 -29.56 8.91
CA GLN A 168 6.23 -28.25 9.56
C GLN A 168 7.43 -27.35 9.20
N GLY A 169 8.38 -27.84 8.40
CA GLY A 169 9.51 -27.10 7.86
C GLY A 169 10.45 -26.49 8.90
N ILE A 170 11.34 -25.61 8.43
CA ILE A 170 12.26 -24.83 9.26
C ILE A 170 11.68 -23.42 9.44
N ASP A 171 11.56 -22.95 10.68
CA ASP A 171 11.02 -21.63 11.01
C ASP A 171 11.81 -20.98 12.16
N PHE A 172 12.60 -19.95 11.86
CA PHE A 172 13.42 -19.27 12.87
C PHE A 172 12.62 -18.38 13.84
N ARG A 173 11.29 -18.33 13.77
CA ARG A 173 10.46 -17.75 14.84
C ARG A 173 10.29 -18.70 16.03
N ARG A 174 10.66 -19.98 15.89
CA ARG A 174 10.58 -20.99 16.96
C ARG A 174 11.78 -21.02 17.91
N ILE A 175 12.87 -20.34 17.56
CA ILE A 175 14.14 -20.37 18.30
C ILE A 175 14.15 -19.38 19.49
N ASP A 176 15.08 -19.57 20.41
CA ASP A 176 15.30 -18.70 21.57
C ASP A 176 16.36 -17.61 21.32
N THR A 177 16.45 -16.64 22.23
CA THR A 177 17.41 -15.52 22.16
C THR A 177 18.87 -16.01 22.07
N SER A 178 19.20 -17.08 22.79
CA SER A 178 20.50 -17.77 22.74
C SER A 178 20.84 -18.25 21.34
N ASP A 179 19.85 -18.79 20.64
CA ASP A 179 19.98 -19.45 19.35
C ASP A 179 20.17 -18.41 18.24
N ALA A 180 19.43 -17.30 18.33
CA ALA A 180 19.60 -16.15 17.47
C ALA A 180 21.01 -15.57 17.58
N VAL A 181 21.60 -15.56 18.78
CA VAL A 181 23.00 -15.20 19.01
C VAL A 181 23.95 -16.28 18.47
N ALA A 182 23.71 -17.57 18.73
CA ALA A 182 24.58 -18.67 18.29
C ALA A 182 24.68 -18.77 16.75
N LEU A 183 23.56 -18.67 16.04
CA LEU A 183 23.52 -18.60 14.58
C LEU A 183 24.29 -17.38 14.04
N HIS A 184 24.52 -16.33 14.83
CA HIS A 184 25.18 -15.08 14.42
C HIS A 184 26.61 -14.87 14.91
N ASN A 185 27.02 -15.48 16.03
CA ASN A 185 28.40 -15.43 16.54
C ASN A 185 29.33 -16.35 15.72
N PRO A 186 30.40 -15.85 15.08
CA PRO A 186 31.34 -16.68 14.32
C PRO A 186 31.90 -17.86 15.13
N ASP A 187 32.15 -17.65 16.43
CA ASP A 187 32.89 -18.56 17.30
C ASP A 187 32.00 -19.62 17.99
N SER A 188 30.71 -19.69 17.65
CA SER A 188 29.79 -20.70 18.18
C SER A 188 30.15 -22.13 17.77
N THR A 189 30.02 -23.03 18.73
CA THR A 189 30.23 -24.47 18.55
C THR A 189 29.16 -25.09 17.66
N LEU A 190 29.47 -26.24 17.06
CA LEU A 190 28.50 -27.02 16.29
C LEU A 190 27.26 -27.35 17.13
N ARG A 191 27.41 -27.71 18.42
CA ARG A 191 26.28 -28.08 19.28
C ARG A 191 25.30 -26.93 19.55
N GLU A 192 25.78 -25.71 19.70
CA GLU A 192 24.91 -24.53 19.85
C GLU A 192 24.13 -24.24 18.55
N ILE A 193 24.76 -24.45 17.39
CA ILE A 193 24.09 -24.34 16.09
C ILE A 193 23.08 -25.49 15.92
N THR A 194 23.41 -26.72 16.31
CA THR A 194 22.49 -27.87 16.28
C THR A 194 21.26 -27.62 17.16
N LEU A 195 21.42 -27.09 18.38
CA LEU A 195 20.30 -26.73 19.25
C LEU A 195 19.36 -25.69 18.60
N ALA A 196 19.93 -24.68 17.94
CA ALA A 196 19.14 -23.69 17.18
C ALA A 196 18.34 -24.34 16.03
N PHE A 197 18.85 -25.40 15.40
CA PHE A 197 18.14 -26.18 14.37
C PHE A 197 17.10 -27.14 14.96
N GLU A 198 17.38 -27.80 16.10
CA GLU A 198 16.41 -28.58 16.87
C GLU A 198 15.19 -27.71 17.21
N HIS A 199 15.43 -26.51 17.72
CA HIS A 199 14.39 -25.53 18.04
C HIS A 199 13.66 -24.97 16.82
N ALA A 200 14.34 -24.76 15.68
CA ALA A 200 13.71 -24.27 14.45
C ALA A 200 12.83 -25.32 13.73
N LEU A 201 13.08 -26.61 13.98
CA LEU A 201 12.30 -27.73 13.44
C LEU A 201 11.11 -28.13 14.32
N ASP A 202 11.20 -27.98 15.65
CA ASP A 202 10.14 -28.35 16.60
C ASP A 202 8.87 -27.50 16.45
N PRO A 203 7.75 -28.06 15.94
CA PRO A 203 6.53 -27.29 15.76
C PRO A 203 5.86 -26.87 17.06
N THR A 204 6.13 -27.54 18.19
CA THR A 204 5.51 -27.22 19.50
C THR A 204 5.99 -25.87 20.06
N ARG A 205 7.16 -25.40 19.62
CA ARG A 205 7.71 -24.08 19.94
C ARG A 205 7.01 -22.91 19.24
N SER A 206 6.16 -23.19 18.24
CA SER A 206 5.51 -22.16 17.41
C SER A 206 4.66 -21.20 18.25
N LYS A 207 5.09 -19.95 18.38
CA LYS A 207 4.35 -18.92 19.10
C LYS A 207 3.16 -18.44 18.27
N SER A 208 2.04 -18.19 18.93
CA SER A 208 0.84 -17.61 18.33
C SER A 208 0.50 -16.28 18.99
N LEU A 209 0.06 -15.32 18.17
CA LEU A 209 -0.43 -14.03 18.67
C LEU A 209 -1.82 -14.21 19.28
N GLN A 210 -2.01 -13.82 20.55
CA GLN A 210 -3.34 -13.60 21.12
C GLN A 210 -3.96 -12.31 20.55
N ASN A 211 -4.47 -12.41 19.33
CA ASN A 211 -4.95 -11.26 18.55
C ASN A 211 -6.36 -10.85 18.97
N GLN A 212 -6.51 -10.14 20.09
CA GLN A 212 -7.80 -9.62 20.53
C GLN A 212 -8.31 -8.54 19.55
N ALA A 213 -9.58 -8.64 19.16
CA ALA A 213 -10.22 -7.64 18.31
C ALA A 213 -10.42 -6.33 19.09
N ASN A 214 -9.79 -5.25 18.65
CA ASN A 214 -9.73 -3.96 19.37
C ASN A 214 -11.01 -3.11 19.35
N ALA A 215 -12.09 -3.58 18.70
CA ALA A 215 -13.36 -2.88 18.47
C ALA A 215 -13.31 -1.53 17.71
N TYR A 216 -12.14 -0.87 17.60
CA TYR A 216 -11.95 0.38 16.86
C TYR A 216 -12.33 0.24 15.39
N GLY A 217 -13.22 1.12 14.91
CA GLY A 217 -13.74 1.07 13.55
C GLY A 217 -14.97 0.17 13.36
N LYS A 218 -15.61 -0.31 14.44
CA LYS A 218 -17.03 -0.72 14.34
C LYS A 218 -17.88 0.54 14.19
N TRP A 219 -18.20 0.89 12.94
CA TRP A 219 -19.05 2.03 12.62
C TRP A 219 -20.50 1.84 13.09
N PRO A 220 -21.26 2.92 13.38
CA PRO A 220 -22.68 2.82 13.65
C PRO A 220 -23.42 2.46 12.36
N GLU A 221 -23.99 1.26 12.35
CA GLU A 221 -24.86 0.76 11.28
C GLU A 221 -26.31 1.15 11.57
N ASN A 222 -26.60 2.46 11.61
CA ASN A 222 -27.93 2.98 11.92
C ASN A 222 -28.89 2.67 10.76
N LYS A 223 -29.44 1.44 10.74
CA LYS A 223 -30.34 0.93 9.72
C LYS A 223 -31.41 -0.01 10.30
N HIS A 224 -32.59 0.00 9.71
CA HIS A 224 -33.71 -0.85 10.07
C HIS A 224 -34.20 -1.64 8.85
N PHE A 225 -34.52 -2.92 9.03
CA PHE A 225 -34.97 -3.79 7.95
C PHE A 225 -36.51 -3.87 7.87
N ILE A 226 -37.07 -3.70 6.67
CA ILE A 226 -38.49 -3.95 6.39
C ILE A 226 -38.58 -4.93 5.23
N SER A 227 -39.24 -6.07 5.44
CA SER A 227 -39.39 -7.13 4.42
C SER A 227 -38.05 -7.58 3.79
N GLY A 228 -36.95 -7.53 4.57
CA GLY A 228 -35.60 -7.83 4.12
C GLY A 228 -34.83 -6.68 3.44
N ILE A 229 -35.45 -5.50 3.28
CA ILE A 229 -34.83 -4.31 2.67
C ILE A 229 -34.25 -3.41 3.77
N PRO A 230 -32.98 -2.98 3.70
CA PRO A 230 -32.37 -2.05 4.65
C PRO A 230 -32.73 -0.59 4.35
N PHE A 231 -33.22 0.13 5.35
CA PHE A 231 -33.47 1.57 5.31
C PHE A 231 -32.62 2.29 6.37
N LEU A 232 -32.21 3.52 6.08
CA LEU A 232 -31.57 4.41 7.06
C LEU A 232 -32.53 4.70 8.22
N SER A 233 -32.05 4.60 9.45
CA SER A 233 -32.87 4.83 10.65
C SER A 233 -32.22 5.78 11.64
N HIS A 234 -33.04 6.39 12.49
CA HIS A 234 -32.61 7.28 13.56
C HIS A 234 -33.55 7.12 14.77
N THR A 235 -33.02 7.29 15.98
CA THR A 235 -33.82 7.30 17.22
C THR A 235 -33.76 8.71 17.80
N THR A 236 -34.91 9.34 18.02
CA THR A 236 -34.99 10.73 18.53
C THR A 236 -34.52 10.83 19.99
N GLU A 237 -34.35 12.05 20.49
CA GLU A 237 -34.05 12.32 21.91
C GLU A 237 -35.14 11.76 22.85
N ASP A 238 -36.40 11.76 22.40
CA ASP A 238 -37.55 11.12 23.10
C ASP A 238 -37.56 9.58 23.00
N GLY A 239 -36.58 8.97 22.32
CA GLY A 239 -36.48 7.51 22.13
C GLY A 239 -37.34 6.95 21.00
N ILE A 240 -37.93 7.79 20.14
CA ILE A 240 -38.81 7.33 19.05
C ILE A 240 -37.96 6.79 17.90
N ASN A 241 -38.18 5.53 17.52
CA ASN A 241 -37.48 4.90 16.41
C ASN A 241 -38.15 5.27 15.07
N CYS A 242 -37.38 5.94 14.21
CA CYS A 242 -37.80 6.45 12.92
C CYS A 242 -36.97 5.86 11.77
N LEU A 243 -37.58 5.83 10.59
CA LEU A 243 -36.84 5.81 9.33
C LEU A 243 -36.53 7.23 8.89
N VAL A 244 -35.47 7.37 8.11
CA VAL A 244 -35.03 8.65 7.54
C VAL A 244 -35.44 8.72 6.07
N ALA A 245 -36.18 9.76 5.69
CA ALA A 245 -36.44 10.13 4.31
C ALA A 245 -35.24 10.85 3.69
N VAL A 246 -35.12 10.86 2.37
CA VAL A 246 -33.94 11.41 1.67
C VAL A 246 -33.77 12.93 1.80
N ASN A 247 -34.78 13.65 2.30
CA ASN A 247 -34.70 15.07 2.70
C ASN A 247 -34.43 15.26 4.21
N GLY A 248 -34.04 14.20 4.92
CA GLY A 248 -33.86 14.16 6.37
C GLY A 248 -35.15 13.99 7.19
N GLY A 249 -36.32 13.82 6.57
CA GLY A 249 -37.59 13.66 7.28
C GLY A 249 -37.64 12.43 8.19
N LEU A 250 -38.13 12.56 9.41
CA LEU A 250 -38.19 11.48 10.40
C LEU A 250 -39.60 10.87 10.46
N VAL A 251 -39.73 9.62 10.02
CA VAL A 251 -41.01 8.90 9.95
C VAL A 251 -41.01 7.76 10.97
N PRO A 252 -41.87 7.78 12.01
CA PRO A 252 -41.95 6.72 13.02
C PRO A 252 -42.24 5.35 12.41
N LEU A 253 -41.63 4.28 12.94
CA LEU A 253 -41.82 2.92 12.43
C LEU A 253 -43.29 2.47 12.42
N ASP A 254 -44.10 2.92 13.37
CA ASP A 254 -45.52 2.58 13.49
C ASP A 254 -46.38 3.17 12.36
N ASN A 255 -45.92 4.25 11.71
CA ASN A 255 -46.57 4.84 10.53
C ASN A 255 -46.25 4.08 9.22
N ILE A 256 -45.30 3.13 9.24
CA ILE A 256 -44.79 2.48 8.02
C ILE A 256 -45.64 1.26 7.62
N LYS A 257 -46.47 1.45 6.58
CA LYS A 257 -47.29 0.39 5.98
C LYS A 257 -46.43 -0.64 5.24
N LYS A 258 -46.13 -1.76 5.90
CA LYS A 258 -45.23 -2.83 5.41
C LYS A 258 -45.65 -3.46 4.07
N GLU A 259 -46.95 -3.39 3.74
CA GLU A 259 -47.56 -3.84 2.47
C GLU A 259 -46.99 -3.17 1.22
N LEU A 260 -46.41 -1.96 1.36
CA LEU A 260 -45.85 -1.20 0.24
C LEU A 260 -44.56 -1.83 -0.30
N PHE A 261 -43.83 -2.60 0.52
CA PHE A 261 -42.50 -3.16 0.23
C PHE A 261 -42.56 -4.59 -0.32
N SER A 262 -43.50 -4.85 -1.24
CA SER A 262 -43.68 -6.15 -1.90
C SER A 262 -42.53 -6.47 -2.87
N ALA A 263 -42.09 -7.72 -2.90
CA ALA A 263 -41.10 -8.21 -3.87
C ALA A 263 -41.49 -7.90 -5.32
N GLY A 264 -40.49 -7.64 -6.17
CA GLY A 264 -40.68 -7.31 -7.60
C GLY A 264 -40.95 -5.84 -7.91
N LYS A 265 -41.34 -5.00 -6.93
CA LYS A 265 -41.47 -3.54 -7.13
C LYS A 265 -40.12 -2.83 -7.06
N HIS A 266 -39.95 -1.82 -7.92
CA HIS A 266 -38.87 -0.84 -7.80
C HIS A 266 -39.18 0.17 -6.70
N LEU A 267 -38.20 0.45 -5.84
CA LEU A 267 -38.33 1.40 -4.71
C LEU A 267 -37.91 2.83 -5.07
N ALA A 268 -37.53 3.09 -6.34
CA ALA A 268 -37.03 4.38 -6.79
C ALA A 268 -38.08 5.50 -6.70
N ASP A 269 -39.36 5.13 -6.86
CA ASP A 269 -40.48 6.06 -7.00
C ASP A 269 -41.37 6.14 -5.73
N TYR A 270 -41.40 5.08 -4.89
CA TYR A 270 -42.39 4.93 -3.81
C TYR A 270 -41.89 4.13 -2.60
N PRO A 271 -42.43 4.39 -1.39
CA PRO A 271 -43.46 5.38 -1.09
C PRO A 271 -42.88 6.75 -0.72
N LEU A 272 -43.45 7.81 -1.31
CA LEU A 272 -43.27 9.17 -0.81
C LEU A 272 -43.92 9.29 0.57
N CYS A 273 -43.15 9.72 1.56
CA CYS A 273 -43.66 10.06 2.88
C CYS A 273 -44.10 11.53 2.85
N THR A 274 -45.36 11.80 3.18
CA THR A 274 -45.91 13.16 3.31
C THR A 274 -45.54 13.78 4.65
N LEU A 275 -45.63 15.11 4.76
CA LEU A 275 -45.47 15.83 6.04
C LEU A 275 -46.36 15.29 7.15
N GLU A 276 -47.56 14.82 6.83
CA GLU A 276 -48.56 14.30 7.78
C GLU A 276 -48.08 13.10 8.61
N ILE A 277 -47.11 12.33 8.11
CA ILE A 277 -46.56 11.15 8.82
C ILE A 277 -45.14 11.37 9.36
N MET A 278 -44.56 12.55 9.14
CA MET A 278 -43.25 12.94 9.69
C MET A 278 -43.44 13.61 11.07
N ILE A 279 -42.58 13.27 12.03
CA ILE A 279 -42.57 13.92 13.36
C ILE A 279 -41.53 15.04 13.49
N GLY A 280 -40.75 15.28 12.43
CA GLY A 280 -39.69 16.27 12.41
C GLY A 280 -38.63 15.95 11.35
N TYR A 281 -37.46 16.54 11.50
CA TYR A 281 -36.32 16.36 10.62
C TYR A 281 -35.04 16.08 11.40
N LEU A 282 -34.15 15.30 10.77
CA LEU A 282 -32.82 14.96 11.24
C LEU A 282 -31.93 16.22 11.29
N PRO A 283 -31.35 16.59 12.45
CA PRO A 283 -30.51 17.79 12.55
C PRO A 283 -29.28 17.77 11.63
N GLY A 284 -28.93 18.91 11.04
CA GLY A 284 -27.79 19.03 10.12
C GLY A 284 -28.13 18.72 8.66
N THR A 285 -29.43 18.68 8.32
CA THR A 285 -29.92 18.47 6.94
C THR A 285 -30.80 19.64 6.45
N GLU A 286 -30.63 20.82 7.03
CA GLU A 286 -31.45 22.01 6.75
C GLU A 286 -31.14 22.63 5.38
N ASP A 287 -29.89 22.52 4.90
CA ASP A 287 -29.47 23.06 3.60
C ASP A 287 -30.23 22.44 2.43
N ILE A 288 -30.46 21.12 2.47
CA ILE A 288 -31.18 20.37 1.43
C ILE A 288 -32.70 20.52 1.51
N ARG A 289 -33.21 21.39 2.40
CA ARG A 289 -34.64 21.76 2.54
C ARG A 289 -34.91 23.26 2.34
N LYS A 290 -33.94 24.02 1.83
CA LYS A 290 -34.14 25.45 1.52
C LYS A 290 -35.23 25.63 0.44
N SER A 291 -35.98 26.72 0.52
CA SER A 291 -37.04 27.01 -0.47
C SER A 291 -36.44 27.07 -1.88
N GLY A 292 -37.01 26.27 -2.80
CA GLY A 292 -36.47 26.05 -4.15
C GLY A 292 -35.63 24.78 -4.33
N CYS A 293 -35.23 24.08 -3.25
CA CYS A 293 -34.49 22.82 -3.32
C CYS A 293 -35.45 21.62 -3.49
N TYR A 294 -35.89 21.39 -4.74
CA TYR A 294 -36.79 20.28 -5.11
C TYR A 294 -36.04 19.06 -5.71
N GLU A 295 -34.72 18.98 -5.53
CA GLU A 295 -33.91 17.85 -5.99
C GLU A 295 -32.77 17.52 -5.03
N ILE A 296 -32.56 16.23 -4.76
CA ILE A 296 -31.54 15.69 -3.84
C ILE A 296 -30.78 14.57 -4.57
N ASP A 297 -29.54 14.83 -5.00
CA ASP A 297 -28.74 13.96 -5.89
C ASP A 297 -29.57 13.35 -7.04
N GLY A 298 -30.46 14.12 -7.67
CA GLY A 298 -31.36 13.64 -8.73
C GLY A 298 -32.67 12.99 -8.28
N ILE A 299 -32.99 12.94 -6.98
CA ILE A 299 -34.32 12.53 -6.48
C ILE A 299 -35.20 13.77 -6.51
N SER A 300 -36.32 13.77 -7.23
CA SER A 300 -37.31 14.85 -7.12
C SER A 300 -37.98 14.81 -5.75
N ILE A 301 -38.07 15.96 -5.11
CA ILE A 301 -38.83 16.21 -3.89
C ILE A 301 -40.04 17.07 -4.28
N ASN A 302 -41.22 16.73 -3.77
CA ASN A 302 -42.43 17.47 -4.10
C ASN A 302 -42.45 18.88 -3.43
N GLU A 303 -43.30 19.78 -3.93
CA GLU A 303 -43.51 21.11 -3.33
C GLU A 303 -44.07 21.07 -1.91
N ASP A 304 -44.81 20.01 -1.56
CA ASP A 304 -45.29 19.71 -0.20
C ASP A 304 -44.21 19.08 0.70
N GLY A 305 -42.96 18.99 0.23
CA GLY A 305 -41.85 18.37 0.94
C GLY A 305 -41.90 16.84 1.00
N ALA A 306 -42.85 16.18 0.31
CA ALA A 306 -42.92 14.72 0.31
C ALA A 306 -41.71 14.10 -0.41
N ALA A 307 -41.13 13.08 0.22
CA ALA A 307 -39.86 12.49 -0.18
C ALA A 307 -39.84 10.97 0.08
N PRO A 308 -39.12 10.16 -0.72
CA PRO A 308 -38.99 8.73 -0.47
C PRO A 308 -38.14 8.43 0.77
N LEU A 309 -38.34 7.24 1.35
CA LEU A 309 -37.48 6.69 2.40
C LEU A 309 -36.08 6.40 1.85
N PHE A 310 -35.04 6.67 2.64
CA PHE A 310 -33.65 6.38 2.27
C PHE A 310 -33.38 4.88 2.38
N CYS A 311 -33.52 4.17 1.26
CA CYS A 311 -33.14 2.76 1.13
C CYS A 311 -31.62 2.63 0.89
N LEU A 312 -30.95 1.74 1.61
CA LEU A 312 -29.51 1.51 1.49
C LEU A 312 -29.15 0.48 0.40
N ASP A 313 -30.13 -0.35 -0.01
CA ASP A 313 -30.04 -1.26 -1.17
C ASP A 313 -30.56 -0.57 -2.45
N ILE A 314 -30.06 0.63 -2.75
CA ILE A 314 -30.28 1.33 -4.01
C ILE A 314 -28.93 1.80 -4.56
N ASN A 315 -28.63 1.50 -5.82
CA ASN A 315 -27.50 2.11 -6.51
C ASN A 315 -27.80 3.61 -6.70
N MET A 316 -27.03 4.48 -6.03
CA MET A 316 -27.30 5.92 -6.03
C MET A 316 -27.39 6.53 -7.44
N LEU A 317 -26.64 5.98 -8.42
CA LEU A 317 -26.55 6.51 -9.77
C LEU A 317 -27.74 6.12 -10.65
N THR A 318 -28.30 4.93 -10.47
CA THR A 318 -29.41 4.42 -11.31
C THR A 318 -30.76 4.37 -10.59
N GLY A 319 -30.81 4.57 -9.26
CA GLY A 319 -32.05 4.49 -8.48
C GLY A 319 -32.60 3.06 -8.32
N LEU A 320 -31.91 2.06 -8.87
CA LEU A 320 -32.34 0.66 -8.88
C LEU A 320 -31.72 -0.12 -7.72
N ARG A 321 -32.46 -1.11 -7.20
CA ARG A 321 -31.92 -2.15 -6.31
C ARG A 321 -30.94 -3.06 -7.04
N THR A 322 -30.07 -3.76 -6.31
CA THR A 322 -29.02 -4.62 -6.89
C THR A 322 -29.49 -5.60 -7.99
N PRO A 323 -30.66 -6.30 -7.91
CA PRO A 323 -31.11 -7.18 -8.99
C PRO A 323 -31.41 -6.43 -10.28
N ALA A 324 -32.30 -5.42 -10.22
CA ALA A 324 -32.69 -4.63 -11.38
C ALA A 324 -31.53 -3.83 -12.00
N HIS A 325 -30.57 -3.39 -11.18
CA HIS A 325 -29.33 -2.79 -11.68
C HIS A 325 -28.48 -3.81 -12.45
N THR A 326 -28.42 -5.07 -12.01
CA THR A 326 -27.67 -6.14 -12.68
C THR A 326 -28.30 -6.46 -14.03
N GLU A 327 -29.62 -6.65 -14.08
CA GLU A 327 -30.39 -6.93 -15.30
C GLU A 327 -30.25 -5.79 -16.33
N LEU A 328 -30.34 -4.52 -15.89
CA LEU A 328 -30.07 -3.36 -16.74
C LEU A 328 -28.64 -3.38 -17.32
N VAL A 329 -27.65 -3.73 -16.52
CA VAL A 329 -26.24 -3.80 -16.95
C VAL A 329 -26.00 -4.98 -17.91
N GLU A 330 -26.74 -6.08 -17.78
CA GLU A 330 -26.69 -7.21 -18.71
C GLU A 330 -27.36 -6.88 -20.04
N LEU A 331 -28.56 -6.29 -20.01
CA LEU A 331 -29.26 -5.78 -21.20
C LEU A 331 -28.41 -4.74 -21.95
N LEU A 332 -27.79 -3.81 -21.22
CA LEU A 332 -26.83 -2.84 -21.78
C LEU A 332 -25.66 -3.51 -22.51
N LYS A 333 -25.10 -4.59 -21.95
CA LYS A 333 -24.01 -5.35 -22.58
C LYS A 333 -24.48 -6.19 -23.77
N GLN A 334 -25.75 -6.60 -23.81
CA GLN A 334 -26.33 -7.25 -24.99
C GLN A 334 -26.46 -6.24 -26.15
N CYS A 335 -26.92 -5.02 -25.87
CA CYS A 335 -27.14 -3.99 -26.90
C CYS A 335 -25.88 -3.23 -27.32
N GLN A 336 -24.85 -3.11 -26.47
CA GLN A 336 -23.63 -2.30 -26.72
C GLN A 336 -22.31 -3.03 -26.46
N GLY A 337 -22.35 -4.32 -26.09
CA GLY A 337 -21.17 -5.14 -25.83
C GLY A 337 -20.52 -4.93 -24.45
N ASN A 338 -19.55 -5.79 -24.14
CA ASN A 338 -18.93 -5.91 -22.81
C ASN A 338 -18.18 -4.67 -22.27
N LYS A 339 -18.00 -3.62 -23.08
CA LYS A 339 -17.36 -2.36 -22.68
C LYS A 339 -18.34 -1.25 -22.29
N ALA A 340 -19.64 -1.46 -22.47
CA ALA A 340 -20.65 -0.45 -22.19
C ALA A 340 -20.72 -0.08 -20.70
N THR A 341 -20.93 1.20 -20.42
CA THR A 341 -21.02 1.77 -19.06
C THR A 341 -22.41 2.34 -18.82
N ILE A 342 -22.89 2.35 -17.57
CA ILE A 342 -24.26 2.81 -17.28
C ILE A 342 -24.52 4.27 -17.69
N PHE A 343 -23.49 5.10 -17.87
CA PHE A 343 -23.63 6.48 -18.35
C PHE A 343 -23.95 6.56 -19.84
N ASP A 344 -23.70 5.50 -20.61
CA ASP A 344 -23.90 5.51 -22.05
C ASP A 344 -25.40 5.47 -22.41
N LEU A 345 -26.24 4.98 -21.48
CA LEU A 345 -27.71 5.10 -21.52
C LEU A 345 -28.21 6.55 -21.71
N VAL A 346 -27.45 7.55 -21.26
CA VAL A 346 -27.80 8.98 -21.41
C VAL A 346 -26.96 9.67 -22.49
N LYS A 347 -25.72 9.22 -22.74
CA LYS A 347 -24.85 9.81 -23.78
C LYS A 347 -25.23 9.41 -25.20
N ILE A 348 -25.89 8.27 -25.39
CA ILE A 348 -26.30 7.73 -26.69
C ILE A 348 -27.82 7.91 -26.80
N PRO A 349 -28.33 8.92 -27.53
CA PRO A 349 -29.74 9.34 -27.46
C PRO A 349 -30.76 8.22 -27.78
N GLU A 350 -30.38 7.31 -28.67
CA GLU A 350 -31.23 6.20 -29.15
C GLU A 350 -31.22 4.99 -28.19
N LEU A 351 -30.26 4.92 -27.25
CA LEU A 351 -30.00 3.71 -26.48
C LEU A 351 -31.10 3.40 -25.47
N LYS A 352 -31.80 4.40 -24.92
CA LYS A 352 -32.99 4.19 -24.09
C LYS A 352 -34.05 3.35 -24.82
N GLU A 353 -34.40 3.75 -26.04
CA GLU A 353 -35.46 3.09 -26.81
C GLU A 353 -35.00 1.72 -27.35
N LEU A 354 -33.71 1.59 -27.69
CA LEU A 354 -33.12 0.29 -28.03
C LEU A 354 -33.17 -0.69 -26.86
N LEU A 355 -32.94 -0.23 -25.63
CA LEU A 355 -33.02 -1.07 -24.43
C LEU A 355 -34.46 -1.44 -24.08
N ILE A 356 -35.40 -0.49 -24.16
CA ILE A 356 -36.83 -0.76 -23.97
C ILE A 356 -37.32 -1.80 -24.99
N SER A 357 -37.04 -1.62 -26.29
CA SER A 357 -37.41 -2.61 -27.32
C SER A 357 -36.68 -3.95 -27.17
N SER A 358 -35.49 -3.98 -26.54
CA SER A 358 -34.77 -5.22 -26.23
C SER A 358 -35.24 -5.91 -24.93
N ALA A 359 -36.15 -5.29 -24.15
CA ALA A 359 -36.69 -5.88 -22.92
C ALA A 359 -37.76 -6.97 -23.18
N ASN A 360 -38.22 -7.14 -24.43
CA ASN A 360 -39.18 -8.16 -24.86
C ASN A 360 -40.46 -8.21 -24.00
N ASP A 361 -41.12 -7.05 -23.85
CA ASP A 361 -42.34 -6.86 -23.07
C ASP A 361 -42.23 -7.13 -21.54
N ASP A 362 -41.02 -7.30 -20.98
CA ASP A 362 -40.81 -7.23 -19.52
C ASP A 362 -40.94 -5.78 -19.03
N SER A 363 -42.18 -5.35 -18.83
CA SER A 363 -42.58 -4.06 -18.26
C SER A 363 -41.83 -3.64 -16.98
N ARG A 364 -41.30 -4.58 -16.20
CA ARG A 364 -40.48 -4.30 -15.01
C ARG A 364 -39.03 -3.99 -15.39
N LEU A 365 -38.48 -4.63 -16.42
CA LEU A 365 -37.18 -4.28 -16.99
C LEU A 365 -37.23 -2.97 -17.80
N GLU A 366 -38.30 -2.75 -18.58
CA GLU A 366 -38.59 -1.46 -19.24
C GLU A 366 -38.61 -0.31 -18.21
N ARG A 367 -39.39 -0.48 -17.13
CA ARG A 367 -39.44 0.51 -16.05
C ARG A 367 -38.08 0.71 -15.36
N ALA A 368 -37.23 -0.32 -15.31
CA ALA A 368 -35.87 -0.17 -14.79
C ALA A 368 -34.98 0.70 -15.71
N VAL A 369 -35.12 0.57 -17.03
CA VAL A 369 -34.46 1.45 -18.02
C VAL A 369 -34.94 2.90 -17.85
N GLU A 370 -36.25 3.13 -17.71
CA GLU A 370 -36.82 4.48 -17.50
C GLU A 370 -36.27 5.15 -16.23
N ILE A 371 -36.34 4.46 -15.09
CA ILE A 371 -35.87 4.94 -13.79
C ILE A 371 -34.38 5.29 -13.90
N ALA A 372 -33.57 4.39 -14.42
CA ALA A 372 -32.13 4.60 -14.55
C ALA A 372 -31.78 5.77 -15.48
N HIS A 373 -32.46 5.89 -16.62
CA HIS A 373 -32.25 7.00 -17.55
C HIS A 373 -32.58 8.35 -16.91
N GLY A 374 -33.77 8.47 -16.29
CA GLY A 374 -34.20 9.71 -15.62
C GLY A 374 -33.28 10.09 -14.46
N ARG A 375 -32.89 9.10 -13.64
CA ARG A 375 -31.93 9.26 -12.53
C ARG A 375 -30.56 9.75 -13.01
N LEU A 376 -29.98 9.06 -14.00
CA LEU A 376 -28.64 9.34 -14.49
C LEU A 376 -28.57 10.70 -15.18
N SER A 377 -29.61 11.11 -15.91
CA SER A 377 -29.65 12.40 -16.60
C SER A 377 -29.47 13.56 -15.63
N LYS A 378 -30.16 13.52 -14.48
CA LYS A 378 -30.04 14.50 -13.40
C LYS A 378 -28.67 14.46 -12.72
N ILE A 379 -28.19 13.26 -12.39
CA ILE A 379 -26.89 13.09 -11.73
C ILE A 379 -25.72 13.53 -12.63
N ILE A 380 -25.79 13.25 -13.95
CA ILE A 380 -24.81 13.76 -14.92
C ILE A 380 -24.81 15.29 -14.93
N ASN A 381 -25.98 15.93 -14.98
CA ASN A 381 -26.06 17.39 -14.90
C ASN A 381 -25.43 17.95 -13.60
N LYS A 382 -25.71 17.35 -12.43
CA LYS A 382 -25.07 17.77 -11.17
C LYS A 382 -23.55 17.59 -11.19
N LEU A 383 -23.07 16.45 -11.69
CA LEU A 383 -21.65 16.14 -11.84
C LEU A 383 -20.95 17.13 -12.79
N ASP A 384 -21.60 17.50 -13.90
CA ASP A 384 -21.06 18.43 -14.88
C ASP A 384 -21.03 19.88 -14.36
N ILE A 385 -22.04 20.30 -13.58
CA ILE A 385 -22.04 21.61 -12.89
C ILE A 385 -20.92 21.67 -11.84
N GLU A 386 -20.77 20.65 -11.01
CA GLU A 386 -19.70 20.57 -9.99
C GLU A 386 -18.30 20.58 -10.64
N LYS A 387 -18.11 19.80 -11.71
CA LYS A 387 -16.92 19.83 -12.57
C LYS A 387 -16.64 21.26 -13.08
N GLU A 388 -17.65 21.97 -13.60
CA GLU A 388 -17.48 23.34 -14.11
C GLU A 388 -17.11 24.36 -13.03
N GLN A 389 -17.64 24.24 -11.81
CA GLN A 389 -17.20 25.10 -10.70
C GLN A 389 -15.75 24.83 -10.29
N LEU A 390 -15.28 23.58 -10.35
CA LEU A 390 -13.90 23.21 -10.02
C LEU A 390 -12.87 23.78 -11.03
N PHE A 391 -13.24 23.91 -12.31
CA PHE A 391 -12.39 24.52 -13.35
C PHE A 391 -12.56 26.05 -13.48
N LYS A 392 -13.43 26.67 -12.69
CA LYS A 392 -13.67 28.12 -12.74
C LYS A 392 -12.39 28.90 -12.41
N GLY A 393 -11.94 29.72 -13.37
CA GLY A 393 -10.72 30.52 -13.23
C GLY A 393 -9.41 29.75 -13.45
N LYS A 394 -9.46 28.50 -13.90
CA LYS A 394 -8.28 27.70 -14.28
C LYS A 394 -8.03 27.83 -15.79
N TRP A 395 -6.79 27.67 -16.24
CA TRP A 395 -6.43 27.82 -17.67
C TRP A 395 -5.41 26.77 -18.15
N PRO A 396 -5.46 26.38 -19.44
CA PRO A 396 -4.46 25.49 -20.04
C PRO A 396 -3.03 26.02 -19.93
N VAL A 397 -2.07 25.11 -19.75
CA VAL A 397 -0.63 25.40 -19.75
C VAL A 397 0.12 24.51 -20.74
N THR A 398 1.25 25.00 -21.27
CA THR A 398 2.03 24.31 -22.32
C THR A 398 2.83 23.10 -21.84
N LYS A 399 3.02 22.98 -20.51
CA LYS A 399 3.66 21.83 -19.84
C LYS A 399 2.87 21.56 -18.54
N PRO A 400 1.74 20.86 -18.62
CA PRO A 400 0.91 20.63 -17.44
C PRO A 400 1.55 19.61 -16.50
N MET A 401 1.25 19.73 -15.21
CA MET A 401 1.79 18.88 -14.15
C MET A 401 0.68 18.02 -13.52
N LEU A 402 0.98 16.74 -13.33
CA LEU A 402 0.21 15.83 -12.49
C LEU A 402 0.95 15.64 -11.17
N PHE A 403 0.40 16.18 -10.09
CA PHE A 403 0.84 15.89 -8.73
C PHE A 403 -0.03 14.77 -8.17
N MET A 404 0.56 13.66 -7.74
CA MET A 404 -0.17 12.53 -7.15
C MET A 404 0.33 12.28 -5.73
N SER A 405 -0.59 12.20 -4.78
CA SER A 405 -0.22 11.90 -3.39
C SER A 405 -0.05 10.40 -3.15
N MET A 406 0.98 10.02 -2.41
CA MET A 406 1.14 8.68 -1.86
C MET A 406 1.27 8.75 -0.33
N GLY A 407 0.71 7.78 0.38
CA GLY A 407 0.82 7.71 1.84
C GLY A 407 -0.26 6.86 2.48
N GLY A 408 0.03 6.35 3.67
CA GLY A 408 -0.96 5.66 4.49
C GLY A 408 -2.04 6.60 5.02
N ALA A 409 -3.17 6.05 5.45
CA ALA A 409 -4.22 6.83 6.10
C ALA A 409 -3.66 7.56 7.34
N GLY A 410 -4.01 8.85 7.51
CA GLY A 410 -3.49 9.67 8.61
C GLY A 410 -2.05 10.19 8.47
N ALA A 411 -1.31 9.83 7.40
CA ALA A 411 0.07 10.28 7.20
C ALA A 411 0.23 11.81 6.95
N GLY A 412 -0.87 12.55 6.80
CA GLY A 412 -0.89 14.00 6.61
C GLY A 412 -0.28 14.44 5.28
N LYS A 413 -1.02 14.29 4.19
CA LYS A 413 -0.54 14.47 2.81
C LYS A 413 -0.52 15.95 2.34
N THR A 414 -0.66 16.92 3.23
CA THR A 414 -0.74 18.35 2.93
C THR A 414 0.50 18.88 2.20
N ALA A 415 1.67 18.29 2.41
CA ALA A 415 2.89 18.57 1.64
C ALA A 415 2.78 18.35 0.12
N VAL A 416 1.72 17.69 -0.39
CA VAL A 416 1.44 17.61 -1.84
C VAL A 416 0.71 18.85 -2.36
N GLU A 417 -0.14 19.46 -1.53
CA GLU A 417 -0.82 20.72 -1.80
C GLU A 417 0.18 21.88 -1.79
N ASP A 418 1.07 21.95 -0.78
CA ASP A 418 2.17 22.92 -0.70
C ASP A 418 3.04 22.94 -1.98
N ILE A 419 3.33 21.76 -2.54
CA ILE A 419 4.11 21.61 -3.76
C ILE A 419 3.32 22.04 -4.99
N ALA A 420 2.05 21.65 -5.10
CA ALA A 420 1.20 22.05 -6.23
C ALA A 420 1.01 23.57 -6.29
N GLU A 421 0.76 24.21 -5.14
CA GLU A 421 0.67 25.68 -5.03
C GLU A 421 2.01 26.36 -5.34
N ALA A 422 3.13 25.84 -4.83
CA ALA A 422 4.45 26.40 -5.14
C ALA A 422 4.82 26.32 -6.63
N HIS A 423 4.38 25.28 -7.35
CA HIS A 423 4.63 25.10 -8.78
C HIS A 423 3.60 25.78 -9.70
N CYS A 424 2.35 25.97 -9.27
CA CYS A 424 1.25 26.39 -10.16
C CYS A 424 0.46 27.62 -9.67
N SER A 425 0.76 28.15 -8.49
CA SER A 425 -0.12 29.08 -7.76
C SER A 425 -1.56 28.51 -7.72
N ASP A 426 -2.59 29.32 -7.88
CA ASP A 426 -3.98 28.84 -7.97
C ASP A 426 -4.30 28.00 -9.23
N ASN A 427 -3.42 27.90 -10.24
CA ASN A 427 -3.76 27.25 -11.51
C ASN A 427 -3.57 25.72 -11.51
N TYR A 428 -4.18 25.04 -10.55
CA TYR A 428 -4.39 23.59 -10.54
C TYR A 428 -5.79 23.25 -10.03
N VAL A 429 -6.27 22.04 -10.34
CA VAL A 429 -7.49 21.47 -9.76
C VAL A 429 -7.16 20.28 -8.86
N ILE A 430 -7.93 20.11 -7.78
CA ILE A 430 -7.80 18.98 -6.86
C ILE A 430 -8.86 17.94 -7.21
N ALA A 431 -8.44 16.69 -7.41
CA ALA A 431 -9.30 15.54 -7.64
C ALA A 431 -9.27 14.61 -6.42
N SER A 432 -9.97 15.00 -5.35
CA SER A 432 -10.06 14.25 -4.09
C SER A 432 -11.38 13.48 -3.96
N LEU A 433 -11.27 12.19 -3.66
CA LEU A 433 -12.45 11.35 -3.36
C LEU A 433 -13.16 11.78 -2.07
N ASP A 434 -12.42 12.23 -1.06
CA ASP A 434 -12.98 12.58 0.24
C ASP A 434 -13.71 13.94 0.21
N GLU A 435 -13.25 14.89 -0.60
CA GLU A 435 -13.99 16.13 -0.84
C GLU A 435 -15.20 15.92 -1.77
N PHE A 436 -15.07 15.09 -2.81
CA PHE A 436 -16.18 14.84 -3.74
C PHE A 436 -17.32 14.01 -3.15
N ARG A 437 -17.10 13.24 -2.07
CA ARG A 437 -18.21 12.66 -1.30
C ARG A 437 -19.06 13.73 -0.60
N LYS A 438 -18.46 14.84 -0.13
CA LYS A 438 -19.18 15.96 0.49
C LYS A 438 -20.03 16.78 -0.49
N LYS A 439 -19.95 16.50 -1.81
CA LYS A 439 -20.79 17.10 -2.86
C LYS A 439 -22.08 16.31 -3.14
N SER A 440 -22.26 15.16 -2.50
CA SER A 440 -23.52 14.40 -2.49
C SER A 440 -24.43 14.91 -1.38
N ASP A 441 -25.69 15.16 -1.72
CA ASP A 441 -26.72 15.57 -0.76
C ASP A 441 -27.07 14.38 0.16
N LEU A 442 -27.04 13.16 -0.38
CA LEU A 442 -27.28 11.92 0.35
C LEU A 442 -26.14 11.59 1.34
N TYR A 443 -24.90 12.06 1.09
CA TYR A 443 -23.82 12.02 2.09
C TYR A 443 -24.14 12.88 3.31
N GLN A 444 -24.76 14.06 3.15
CA GLN A 444 -25.19 14.89 4.28
C GLN A 444 -26.21 14.15 5.16
N VAL A 445 -27.18 13.46 4.56
CA VAL A 445 -28.20 12.69 5.29
C VAL A 445 -27.62 11.47 6.01
N LEU A 446 -26.77 10.67 5.34
CA LEU A 446 -26.08 9.53 5.97
C LEU A 446 -25.23 9.98 7.16
N THR A 447 -24.47 11.05 6.98
CA THR A 447 -23.56 11.55 8.02
C THR A 447 -24.26 12.24 9.18
N ALA A 448 -25.41 12.88 8.94
CA ALA A 448 -26.30 13.39 9.99
C ALA A 448 -26.99 12.26 10.77
N ALA A 449 -27.33 11.13 10.13
CA ALA A 449 -27.92 9.96 10.79
C ALA A 449 -26.91 9.15 11.63
N SER A 450 -25.68 9.66 11.80
CA SER A 450 -24.51 8.95 12.33
C SER A 450 -24.21 7.62 11.63
N HIS A 451 -24.72 7.42 10.42
CA HIS A 451 -24.51 6.19 9.65
C HIS A 451 -23.19 6.29 8.89
N HIS A 452 -22.22 5.42 9.24
CA HIS A 452 -20.84 5.52 8.75
C HIS A 452 -20.29 4.22 8.16
N SER A 453 -21.10 3.16 8.06
CA SER A 453 -20.71 1.95 7.35
C SER A 453 -20.87 2.08 5.84
N ASP A 454 -22.02 2.59 5.40
CA ASP A 454 -22.41 2.52 4.00
C ASP A 454 -22.14 3.86 3.27
N ASP A 455 -21.72 4.95 3.93
CA ASP A 455 -21.36 6.22 3.26
C ASP A 455 -20.11 6.10 2.37
N TYR A 456 -19.19 5.22 2.74
CA TYR A 456 -18.03 4.83 1.92
C TYR A 456 -18.40 3.98 0.71
N VAL A 457 -19.57 3.31 0.68
CA VAL A 457 -19.97 2.35 -0.37
C VAL A 457 -21.07 2.93 -1.26
N TYR A 458 -22.10 3.52 -0.64
CA TYR A 458 -23.26 4.12 -1.29
C TYR A 458 -22.88 5.37 -2.09
N VAL A 459 -21.98 6.22 -1.56
CA VAL A 459 -21.56 7.49 -2.19
C VAL A 459 -20.32 7.34 -3.08
N GLU A 460 -19.57 6.25 -2.96
CA GLU A 460 -18.36 6.00 -3.78
C GLU A 460 -18.59 6.13 -5.31
N PRO A 461 -19.70 5.65 -5.90
CA PRO A 461 -19.92 5.72 -7.33
C PRO A 461 -20.01 7.16 -7.87
N PHE A 462 -20.66 8.08 -7.14
CA PHE A 462 -20.73 9.50 -7.51
C PHE A 462 -19.37 10.17 -7.36
N ALA A 463 -18.70 9.99 -6.22
CA ALA A 463 -17.44 10.66 -5.94
C ALA A 463 -16.28 10.15 -6.81
N ASN A 464 -16.23 8.84 -7.11
CA ASN A 464 -15.33 8.31 -8.13
C ASN A 464 -15.65 8.90 -9.52
N ARG A 465 -16.93 8.94 -9.92
CA ARG A 465 -17.31 9.47 -11.24
C ARG A 465 -16.93 10.95 -11.38
N LEU A 466 -17.13 11.77 -10.35
CA LEU A 466 -16.69 13.17 -10.36
C LEU A 466 -15.17 13.27 -10.47
N ARG A 467 -14.43 12.49 -9.69
CA ARG A 467 -12.96 12.48 -9.73
C ARG A 467 -12.41 12.08 -11.10
N ASP A 468 -13.00 11.07 -11.72
CA ASP A 468 -12.55 10.58 -13.02
C ASP A 468 -12.97 11.56 -14.14
N ALA A 469 -14.12 12.24 -14.02
CA ALA A 469 -14.52 13.31 -14.93
C ALA A 469 -13.62 14.56 -14.82
N VAL A 470 -13.22 14.95 -13.60
CA VAL A 470 -12.27 16.04 -13.35
C VAL A 470 -10.89 15.69 -13.90
N ALA A 471 -10.41 14.46 -13.67
CA ALA A 471 -9.13 14.00 -14.20
C ALA A 471 -9.11 14.02 -15.75
N GLU A 472 -10.13 13.46 -16.42
CA GLU A 472 -10.22 13.49 -17.89
C GLU A 472 -10.35 14.92 -18.44
N HIS A 473 -11.07 15.82 -17.75
CA HIS A 473 -11.19 17.21 -18.17
C HIS A 473 -9.88 17.98 -18.00
N ALA A 474 -9.15 17.78 -16.90
CA ALA A 474 -7.82 18.35 -16.70
C ALA A 474 -6.85 17.87 -17.79
N LYS A 475 -6.83 16.54 -18.04
CA LYS A 475 -6.00 15.89 -19.05
C LYS A 475 -6.27 16.43 -20.46
N LYS A 476 -7.54 16.47 -20.89
CA LYS A 476 -7.95 16.92 -22.23
C LYS A 476 -7.64 18.39 -22.49
N ASN A 477 -7.66 19.24 -21.46
CA ASN A 477 -7.47 20.68 -21.59
C ASN A 477 -6.07 21.15 -21.12
N HIS A 478 -5.14 20.24 -20.83
CA HIS A 478 -3.80 20.55 -20.32
C HIS A 478 -3.79 21.50 -19.11
N ILE A 479 -4.64 21.22 -18.11
CA ILE A 479 -4.72 21.96 -16.84
C ILE A 479 -4.04 21.13 -15.75
N ASN A 480 -3.26 21.76 -14.86
CA ASN A 480 -2.55 21.07 -13.80
C ASN A 480 -3.51 20.36 -12.83
N LEU A 481 -3.13 19.18 -12.35
CA LEU A 481 -3.99 18.28 -11.57
C LEU A 481 -3.26 17.78 -10.32
N LEU A 482 -3.88 17.96 -9.15
CA LEU A 482 -3.54 17.26 -7.92
C LEU A 482 -4.50 16.07 -7.75
N TYR A 483 -4.03 14.86 -8.03
CA TYR A 483 -4.79 13.62 -7.84
C TYR A 483 -4.57 13.10 -6.41
N ASP A 484 -5.55 13.34 -5.54
CA ASP A 484 -5.51 12.92 -4.14
C ASP A 484 -5.92 11.44 -3.99
N GLY A 485 -5.17 10.71 -3.17
CA GLY A 485 -5.39 9.31 -2.86
C GLY A 485 -4.24 8.70 -2.05
N THR A 486 -4.34 7.40 -1.75
CA THR A 486 -3.28 6.71 -0.99
C THR A 486 -2.05 6.37 -1.83
N GLY A 487 -2.16 6.32 -3.16
CA GLY A 487 -1.12 5.79 -4.06
C GLY A 487 -0.82 4.29 -3.85
N ILE A 488 -1.63 3.58 -3.05
CA ILE A 488 -1.30 2.27 -2.47
C ILE A 488 -2.49 1.29 -2.62
N PRO A 489 -2.29 0.08 -3.18
CA PRO A 489 -1.10 -0.35 -3.92
C PRO A 489 -0.92 0.47 -5.21
N TYR A 490 0.33 0.74 -5.59
CA TYR A 490 0.62 1.55 -6.77
C TYR A 490 0.08 0.93 -8.07
N GLN A 491 0.40 -0.34 -8.31
CA GLN A 491 -0.08 -1.09 -9.48
C GLN A 491 -1.39 -1.85 -9.16
N PRO A 492 -2.30 -2.01 -10.13
CA PRO A 492 -2.27 -1.42 -11.48
C PRO A 492 -2.82 0.02 -11.53
N ARG A 493 -3.63 0.43 -10.54
CA ARG A 493 -4.48 1.64 -10.63
C ARG A 493 -3.70 2.93 -10.83
N TYR A 494 -2.69 3.19 -10.01
CA TYR A 494 -1.98 4.46 -10.01
C TYR A 494 -0.86 4.50 -11.06
N SER A 495 -0.26 3.35 -11.43
CA SER A 495 0.64 3.29 -12.59
C SER A 495 -0.08 3.68 -13.88
N THR A 496 -1.30 3.17 -14.11
CA THR A 496 -2.09 3.51 -15.31
C THR A 496 -2.58 4.95 -15.35
N ILE A 497 -2.76 5.62 -14.20
CA ILE A 497 -2.98 7.07 -14.18
C ILE A 497 -1.70 7.82 -14.60
N ILE A 498 -0.52 7.41 -14.14
CA ILE A 498 0.76 8.01 -14.58
C ILE A 498 0.99 7.76 -16.07
N GLU A 499 0.76 6.54 -16.57
CA GLU A 499 0.85 6.18 -18.00
C GLU A 499 -0.01 7.12 -18.86
N GLN A 500 -1.31 7.24 -18.55
CA GLN A 500 -2.27 8.05 -19.32
C GLN A 500 -1.97 9.56 -19.32
N PHE A 501 -1.38 10.08 -18.24
CA PHE A 501 -1.04 11.50 -18.15
C PHE A 501 0.30 11.82 -18.82
N ALA A 502 1.30 10.94 -18.70
CA ALA A 502 2.54 11.05 -19.47
C ALA A 502 2.28 10.97 -20.99
N GLU A 503 1.39 10.06 -21.43
CA GLU A 503 0.91 10.00 -22.82
C GLU A 503 0.20 11.29 -23.28
N ALA A 504 -0.47 12.00 -22.36
CA ALA A 504 -1.07 13.31 -22.61
C ALA A 504 -0.08 14.49 -22.50
N GLY A 505 1.23 14.22 -22.36
CA GLY A 505 2.28 15.25 -22.29
C GLY A 505 2.39 15.99 -20.95
N PHE A 506 1.87 15.41 -19.86
CA PHE A 506 2.05 15.95 -18.52
C PHE A 506 3.42 15.54 -17.95
N HIS A 507 4.06 16.45 -17.22
CA HIS A 507 5.11 16.06 -16.27
C HIS A 507 4.45 15.42 -15.04
N THR A 508 4.90 14.24 -14.67
CA THR A 508 4.23 13.41 -13.65
C THR A 508 5.07 13.31 -12.38
N GLN A 509 4.48 13.71 -11.26
CA GLN A 509 5.12 13.69 -9.95
C GLN A 509 4.31 12.90 -8.93
N ILE A 510 4.98 12.06 -8.16
CA ILE A 510 4.45 11.50 -6.92
C ILE A 510 5.18 12.10 -5.73
N THR A 511 4.43 12.68 -4.80
CA THR A 511 4.93 13.06 -3.47
C THR A 511 4.37 12.07 -2.46
N ALA A 512 5.26 11.26 -1.88
CA ALA A 512 4.93 10.33 -0.80
C ALA A 512 5.14 11.00 0.56
N VAL A 513 4.20 10.82 1.49
CA VAL A 513 4.34 11.24 2.89
C VAL A 513 4.21 10.03 3.82
N ASP A 514 5.15 9.91 4.75
CA ASP A 514 5.22 8.82 5.71
C ASP A 514 5.15 9.30 7.16
N ALA A 515 4.35 8.59 7.99
CA ALA A 515 4.24 8.81 9.43
C ALA A 515 4.25 7.46 10.16
N PHE A 516 4.80 7.40 11.38
CA PHE A 516 4.92 6.16 12.14
C PHE A 516 3.55 5.53 12.50
N ILE A 517 3.39 4.23 12.22
CA ILE A 517 2.18 3.47 12.61
C ILE A 517 2.13 3.37 14.14
N VAL A 518 3.25 2.90 14.70
CA VAL A 518 3.62 2.85 16.12
C VAL A 518 5.00 3.51 16.21
N LYS A 519 5.29 4.27 17.28
CA LYS A 519 6.64 4.79 17.52
C LYS A 519 7.58 3.64 17.91
N PRO A 520 8.84 3.59 17.43
CA PRO A 520 9.84 2.70 18.03
C PRO A 520 10.01 3.08 19.50
N LYS A 521 10.13 2.07 20.36
CA LYS A 521 10.32 2.29 21.78
C LYS A 521 11.64 3.00 22.05
N ASP A 522 11.67 3.86 23.07
CA ASP A 522 12.84 4.61 23.53
C ASP A 522 13.33 5.65 22.47
N ARG A 523 12.46 6.00 21.49
CA ARG A 523 12.61 7.09 20.49
C ARG A 523 11.44 8.08 20.48
N GLU A 524 10.54 8.01 21.45
CA GLU A 524 9.31 8.82 21.52
C GLU A 524 9.62 10.33 21.62
N TYR A 525 10.79 10.70 22.14
CA TYR A 525 11.28 12.09 22.19
C TYR A 525 11.75 12.63 20.83
N GLU A 526 12.12 11.76 19.87
CA GLU A 526 12.47 12.15 18.50
C GLU A 526 11.23 12.44 17.64
N LEU A 527 10.08 11.89 18.05
CA LEU A 527 8.85 11.81 17.27
C LEU A 527 7.75 12.58 17.99
N ILE A 528 7.67 13.90 17.78
CA ILE A 528 6.73 14.78 18.49
C ILE A 528 5.28 14.42 18.16
N ARG A 529 4.97 14.15 16.88
CA ARG A 529 3.62 13.80 16.41
C ARG A 529 3.06 12.57 17.16
N SER A 530 1.75 12.52 17.37
CA SER A 530 1.05 11.28 17.75
C SER A 530 1.31 10.17 16.72
N SER A 531 1.24 8.89 17.13
CA SER A 531 1.28 7.81 16.14
C SER A 531 0.02 7.85 15.27
N VAL A 532 0.06 7.26 14.08
CA VAL A 532 -1.14 7.14 13.24
C VAL A 532 -2.24 6.36 13.96
N ILE A 533 -1.87 5.36 14.77
CA ILE A 533 -2.82 4.60 15.58
C ILE A 533 -3.52 5.47 16.60
N ASP A 534 -2.77 6.31 17.33
CA ASP A 534 -3.36 7.14 18.38
C ASP A 534 -4.25 8.24 17.77
N SER A 535 -3.83 8.81 16.63
CA SER A 535 -4.65 9.71 15.81
C SER A 535 -5.96 9.06 15.32
N VAL A 536 -5.94 7.74 15.06
CA VAL A 536 -7.12 6.96 14.64
C VAL A 536 -8.06 6.69 15.82
N LYS A 537 -7.52 6.37 17.01
CA LYS A 537 -8.32 6.22 18.24
C LYS A 537 -8.97 7.54 18.63
N GLU A 538 -8.17 8.61 18.77
CA GLU A 538 -8.62 9.96 19.12
C GLU A 538 -9.73 10.45 18.20
N ARG A 539 -9.58 10.28 16.88
CA ARG A 539 -10.62 10.62 15.91
C ARG A 539 -11.88 9.77 16.07
N TYR A 540 -11.77 8.47 16.31
CA TYR A 540 -12.91 7.59 16.54
C TYR A 540 -13.64 7.95 17.84
N GLU A 541 -12.91 8.19 18.93
CA GLU A 541 -13.42 8.59 20.24
C GLU A 541 -14.08 9.99 20.20
N THR A 542 -13.56 10.91 19.39
CA THR A 542 -14.10 12.27 19.23
C THR A 542 -15.29 12.36 18.26
N THR A 543 -15.36 11.52 17.22
CA THR A 543 -16.29 11.71 16.09
C THR A 543 -17.10 10.48 15.68
N GLY A 544 -16.88 9.31 16.30
CA GLY A 544 -17.39 8.02 15.84
C GLY A 544 -16.76 7.51 14.53
N ARG A 545 -15.87 8.28 13.89
CA ARG A 545 -15.32 8.01 12.55
C ARG A 545 -13.80 7.88 12.55
N ALA A 546 -13.32 6.68 12.28
CA ALA A 546 -11.98 6.45 11.73
C ALA A 546 -12.04 5.33 10.69
N LEU A 547 -11.04 5.25 9.80
CA LEU A 547 -10.93 4.14 8.86
C LEU A 547 -10.66 2.82 9.62
N PRO A 548 -11.23 1.68 9.18
CA PRO A 548 -11.05 0.41 9.87
C PRO A 548 -9.58 0.07 10.07
N TRP A 549 -9.24 -0.44 11.26
CA TRP A 549 -7.85 -0.67 11.68
C TRP A 549 -7.00 -1.41 10.63
N VAL A 550 -7.53 -2.52 10.10
CA VAL A 550 -6.86 -3.34 9.09
C VAL A 550 -6.56 -2.56 7.80
N VAL A 551 -7.44 -1.64 7.38
CA VAL A 551 -7.22 -0.81 6.18
C VAL A 551 -6.11 0.19 6.45
N THR A 552 -6.10 0.84 7.62
CA THR A 552 -5.04 1.79 8.01
C THR A 552 -3.67 1.10 8.06
N VAL A 553 -3.59 -0.07 8.72
CA VAL A 553 -2.37 -0.88 8.83
C VAL A 553 -1.90 -1.36 7.46
N ASP A 554 -2.78 -1.91 6.64
CA ASP A 554 -2.44 -2.41 5.30
C ASP A 554 -1.82 -1.32 4.40
N LYS A 555 -2.42 -0.11 4.37
CA LYS A 555 -1.89 1.00 3.57
C LYS A 555 -0.46 1.36 4.00
N HIS A 556 -0.20 1.52 5.30
CA HIS A 556 1.15 1.85 5.78
C HIS A 556 2.17 0.72 5.53
N ILE A 557 1.79 -0.55 5.71
CA ILE A 557 2.67 -1.70 5.44
C ILE A 557 2.90 -1.91 3.92
N ARG A 558 1.99 -1.45 3.06
CA ARG A 558 2.19 -1.46 1.59
C ARG A 558 2.85 -0.20 1.03
N ALA A 559 3.01 0.86 1.82
CA ALA A 559 3.60 2.13 1.36
C ALA A 559 5.02 1.96 0.80
N PRO A 560 5.98 1.26 1.44
CA PRO A 560 7.35 1.15 0.91
C PRO A 560 7.42 0.39 -0.41
N ARG A 561 6.64 -0.69 -0.56
CA ARG A 561 6.56 -1.42 -1.84
C ARG A 561 5.94 -0.55 -2.93
N SER A 562 4.90 0.22 -2.61
CA SER A 562 4.27 1.12 -3.59
C SER A 562 5.23 2.22 -4.04
N PHE A 563 6.04 2.75 -3.11
CA PHE A 563 7.10 3.73 -3.39
C PHE A 563 8.19 3.19 -4.32
N PHE A 564 8.77 2.01 -4.03
CA PHE A 564 9.80 1.45 -4.92
C PHE A 564 9.23 0.99 -6.28
N ASN A 565 8.01 0.45 -6.32
CA ASN A 565 7.34 0.16 -7.60
C ASN A 565 7.09 1.44 -8.44
N ALA A 566 6.86 2.60 -7.80
CA ALA A 566 6.76 3.88 -8.48
C ALA A 566 8.15 4.41 -8.91
N LEU A 567 9.18 4.23 -8.08
CA LEU A 567 10.56 4.62 -8.40
C LEU A 567 11.09 3.93 -9.67
N GLU A 568 10.75 2.66 -9.88
CA GLU A 568 11.11 1.90 -11.09
C GLU A 568 10.23 2.23 -12.32
N HIS A 569 9.13 2.99 -12.18
CA HIS A 569 8.20 3.22 -13.28
C HIS A 569 8.71 4.29 -14.26
N GLN A 570 8.94 3.89 -15.52
CA GLN A 570 9.59 4.74 -16.52
C GLN A 570 8.82 6.04 -16.84
N GLN A 571 7.49 5.99 -16.89
CA GLN A 571 6.65 7.16 -17.20
C GLN A 571 6.46 8.14 -16.02
N LEU A 572 6.96 7.82 -14.81
CA LEU A 572 6.94 8.76 -13.68
C LEU A 572 8.18 9.67 -13.76
N ASP A 573 8.03 10.98 -13.93
CA ASP A 573 9.19 11.89 -13.99
C ASP A 573 9.86 12.08 -12.62
N LYS A 574 9.06 12.37 -11.59
CA LYS A 574 9.55 12.78 -10.26
C LYS A 574 8.90 11.98 -9.13
N LEU A 575 9.71 11.54 -8.18
CA LEU A 575 9.28 10.92 -6.93
C LEU A 575 9.97 11.61 -5.74
N SER A 576 9.22 11.89 -4.68
CA SER A 576 9.77 12.37 -3.40
C SER A 576 9.16 11.64 -2.20
N LEU A 577 9.90 11.59 -1.09
CA LEU A 577 9.48 11.04 0.19
C LEU A 577 9.70 12.07 1.29
N PHE A 578 8.61 12.49 1.92
CA PHE A 578 8.61 13.32 3.12
C PHE A 578 8.28 12.48 4.35
N ALA A 579 8.84 12.87 5.49
CA ALA A 579 8.45 12.36 6.80
C ALA A 579 7.61 13.40 7.56
N ASN A 580 6.64 12.90 8.31
CA ASN A 580 5.69 13.68 9.10
C ASN A 580 5.77 13.25 10.57
N ASP A 581 6.93 13.51 11.19
CA ASP A 581 7.26 13.05 12.55
C ASP A 581 7.23 14.19 13.59
N GLY A 582 7.33 15.44 13.13
CA GLY A 582 7.46 16.64 13.96
C GLY A 582 6.12 17.33 14.28
N GLU A 583 6.16 18.65 14.36
CA GLU A 583 4.98 19.49 14.55
C GLU A 583 4.04 19.44 13.32
N LYS A 584 2.78 19.86 13.50
CA LYS A 584 1.79 19.91 12.41
C LYS A 584 2.34 20.75 11.24
N ASP A 585 2.22 20.22 10.03
CA ASP A 585 2.63 20.84 8.77
C ASP A 585 4.14 21.20 8.66
N ARG A 586 4.98 20.60 9.51
CA ARG A 586 6.46 20.68 9.44
C ARG A 586 7.08 19.39 8.91
N HIS A 587 6.64 19.00 7.71
CA HIS A 587 7.25 17.89 6.97
C HIS A 587 8.70 18.19 6.60
N TYR A 588 9.53 17.15 6.53
CA TYR A 588 10.91 17.24 6.04
C TYR A 588 11.21 16.18 4.98
N LEU A 589 12.07 16.53 4.02
CA LEU A 589 12.43 15.65 2.92
C LEU A 589 13.40 14.55 3.38
N VAL A 590 13.02 13.29 3.14
CA VAL A 590 13.82 12.09 3.42
C VAL A 590 14.63 11.68 2.20
N ALA A 591 14.00 11.71 1.01
CA ALA A 591 14.61 11.31 -0.26
C ALA A 591 13.86 11.91 -1.45
N GLU A 592 14.53 12.10 -2.59
CA GLU A 592 13.90 12.46 -3.88
C GLU A 592 14.63 11.85 -5.07
N SER A 593 13.95 11.67 -6.20
CA SER A 593 14.53 11.14 -7.43
C SER A 593 15.07 12.23 -8.35
N PHE A 594 16.17 11.94 -9.03
CA PHE A 594 16.70 12.73 -10.15
C PHE A 594 17.03 11.82 -11.34
N SER A 595 17.04 12.38 -12.55
CA SER A 595 17.50 11.70 -13.77
C SER A 595 18.95 12.12 -14.04
N PHE A 596 19.91 11.25 -13.74
CA PHE A 596 21.34 11.55 -13.78
C PHE A 596 22.07 10.83 -14.91
N SER A 597 23.09 11.51 -15.45
CA SER A 597 24.08 10.92 -16.33
C SER A 597 25.06 10.00 -15.58
N ASP A 598 25.74 9.13 -16.32
CA ASP A 598 26.88 8.35 -15.83
C ASP A 598 27.95 9.20 -15.14
N GLN A 599 28.16 10.45 -15.58
CA GLN A 599 29.15 11.34 -15.00
C GLN A 599 28.72 11.83 -13.61
N GLU A 600 27.43 12.09 -13.40
CA GLU A 600 26.88 12.49 -12.11
C GLU A 600 26.81 11.30 -11.13
N ILE A 601 26.54 10.09 -11.62
CA ILE A 601 26.68 8.86 -10.83
C ILE A 601 28.13 8.64 -10.38
N ARG A 602 29.11 8.78 -11.28
CA ARG A 602 30.54 8.69 -10.91
C ARG A 602 30.91 9.77 -9.89
N LYS A 603 30.34 10.98 -10.00
CA LYS A 603 30.52 12.07 -9.03
C LYS A 603 29.92 11.70 -7.66
N LEU A 604 28.67 11.22 -7.59
CA LEU A 604 28.04 10.73 -6.35
C LEU A 604 28.90 9.64 -5.67
N GLN A 605 29.35 8.64 -6.45
CA GLN A 605 30.20 7.56 -5.97
C GLN A 605 31.52 8.09 -5.41
N GLN A 606 32.17 9.04 -6.10
CA GLN A 606 33.39 9.70 -5.62
C GLN A 606 33.16 10.49 -4.32
N GLN A 607 32.09 11.29 -4.21
CA GLN A 607 31.80 12.06 -2.99
C GLN A 607 31.50 11.15 -1.80
N GLN A 608 30.78 10.04 -2.00
CA GLN A 608 30.51 9.07 -0.94
C GLN A 608 31.78 8.32 -0.49
N LEU A 609 32.71 8.03 -1.41
CA LEU A 609 34.01 7.46 -1.08
C LEU A 609 34.94 8.45 -0.36
N ALA A 610 34.83 9.74 -0.66
CA ALA A 610 35.61 10.81 -0.04
C ALA A 610 35.06 11.27 1.33
N GLY A 611 33.82 10.92 1.67
CA GLY A 611 33.14 11.44 2.88
C GLY A 611 32.69 12.90 2.73
N THR A 612 32.31 13.29 1.51
CA THR A 612 31.84 14.64 1.15
C THR A 612 30.48 14.60 0.43
N LEU A 613 29.67 13.57 0.67
CA LEU A 613 28.36 13.40 0.02
C LEU A 613 27.36 14.46 0.50
N LYS A 614 27.24 14.75 1.80
CA LYS A 614 26.29 15.73 2.35
C LYS A 614 26.48 17.13 1.74
N PRO A 615 27.69 17.70 1.67
CA PRO A 615 27.91 18.97 0.95
C PRO A 615 27.49 18.93 -0.53
N TYR A 616 27.71 17.81 -1.23
CA TYR A 616 27.27 17.69 -2.62
C TYR A 616 25.74 17.54 -2.77
N LEU A 617 25.09 16.82 -1.85
CA LEU A 617 23.63 16.73 -1.80
C LEU A 617 22.97 18.06 -1.43
N GLU A 618 23.62 18.87 -0.59
CA GLU A 618 23.19 20.23 -0.28
C GLU A 618 23.33 21.16 -1.49
N LEU A 619 24.41 21.03 -2.28
CA LEU A 619 24.55 21.73 -3.56
C LEU A 619 23.50 21.28 -4.59
N LEU A 620 23.07 20.01 -4.59
CA LEU A 620 21.96 19.54 -5.43
C LEU A 620 20.64 20.18 -4.98
N LEU A 621 20.34 20.17 -3.67
CA LEU A 621 19.14 20.81 -3.12
C LEU A 621 19.07 22.30 -3.47
N LYS A 622 20.21 23.00 -3.50
CA LYS A 622 20.29 24.46 -3.74
C LYS A 622 20.34 24.87 -5.20
N ASN A 623 20.85 24.02 -6.11
CA ASN A 623 21.15 24.43 -7.50
C ASN A 623 20.53 23.54 -8.59
N HIS A 624 19.94 22.39 -8.27
CA HIS A 624 19.33 21.51 -9.27
C HIS A 624 17.88 21.96 -9.56
N GLN A 625 17.54 22.18 -10.84
CA GLN A 625 16.21 22.67 -11.26
C GLN A 625 15.05 21.77 -10.75
N ASP A 626 15.27 20.46 -10.72
CA ASP A 626 14.27 19.48 -10.26
C ASP A 626 14.26 19.29 -8.72
N SER A 627 14.96 20.13 -7.93
CA SER A 627 14.99 20.06 -6.47
C SER A 627 13.64 20.47 -5.88
N ILE A 628 12.97 19.55 -5.15
CA ILE A 628 11.68 19.84 -4.53
C ILE A 628 11.79 21.00 -3.53
N LEU A 629 12.85 21.07 -2.72
CA LEU A 629 12.99 22.15 -1.74
C LEU A 629 13.30 23.50 -2.41
N SER A 630 14.04 23.53 -3.51
CA SER A 630 14.29 24.77 -4.27
C SER A 630 13.01 25.32 -4.89
N ASN A 631 12.18 24.42 -5.45
CA ASN A 631 10.91 24.81 -6.06
C ASN A 631 9.87 25.26 -5.03
N LEU A 632 9.78 24.56 -3.88
CA LEU A 632 9.02 25.02 -2.70
C LEU A 632 9.49 26.39 -2.18
N ALA A 633 10.78 26.68 -2.29
CA ALA A 633 11.35 27.96 -1.86
C ALA A 633 11.10 29.12 -2.84
N GLN A 634 10.80 28.85 -4.12
CA GLN A 634 10.53 29.87 -5.14
C GLN A 634 11.64 30.96 -5.25
N ASN A 635 12.91 30.54 -5.09
CA ASN A 635 14.12 31.39 -5.00
C ASN A 635 14.33 32.18 -3.69
N ASP A 636 13.47 32.05 -2.68
CA ASP A 636 13.75 32.59 -1.34
C ASP A 636 14.81 31.71 -0.64
N HIS A 637 16.05 32.22 -0.57
CA HIS A 637 17.16 31.54 0.09
C HIS A 637 16.91 31.29 1.59
N ASN A 638 16.19 32.17 2.30
CA ASN A 638 15.91 31.97 3.73
C ASN A 638 14.90 30.84 3.93
N LYS A 639 13.83 30.81 3.12
CA LYS A 639 12.85 29.71 3.09
C LYS A 639 13.50 28.39 2.69
N LEU A 640 14.46 28.41 1.75
CA LEU A 640 15.22 27.23 1.35
C LEU A 640 16.10 26.69 2.49
N GLU A 641 16.87 27.54 3.18
CA GLU A 641 17.65 27.10 4.34
C GLU A 641 16.73 26.60 5.47
N GLU A 642 15.57 27.22 5.72
CA GLU A 642 14.61 26.70 6.69
C GLU A 642 14.13 25.29 6.32
N LEU A 643 13.69 25.08 5.07
CA LEU A 643 13.24 23.79 4.54
C LEU A 643 14.33 22.70 4.64
N ILE A 644 15.59 23.04 4.37
CA ILE A 644 16.73 22.12 4.54
C ILE A 644 16.95 21.78 6.02
N ASN A 645 16.90 22.78 6.89
CA ASN A 645 17.10 22.62 8.34
C ASN A 645 15.92 21.94 9.07
N ARG A 646 14.77 21.72 8.41
CA ARG A 646 13.68 20.86 8.94
C ARG A 646 14.08 19.39 9.06
N ASN A 647 15.10 18.90 8.35
CA ASN A 647 15.59 17.52 8.48
C ASN A 647 16.53 17.40 9.71
N PRO A 648 16.10 16.75 10.81
CA PRO A 648 16.81 16.81 12.10
C PRO A 648 18.18 16.12 12.10
N PHE A 649 18.48 15.30 11.08
CA PHE A 649 19.71 14.51 11.02
C PHE A 649 20.38 14.53 9.63
N PHE A 650 20.41 15.69 8.95
CA PHE A 650 21.10 15.85 7.66
C PHE A 650 22.64 15.91 7.80
N SER A 651 23.27 14.75 7.93
CA SER A 651 24.72 14.61 8.17
C SER A 651 25.40 13.61 7.23
N GLU A 652 26.73 13.70 7.09
CA GLU A 652 27.55 12.78 6.27
C GLU A 652 27.40 11.29 6.68
N THR A 653 27.05 11.03 7.94
CA THR A 653 26.81 9.67 8.44
C THR A 653 25.42 9.12 8.10
N ASN A 654 24.51 9.98 7.62
CA ASN A 654 23.09 9.69 7.42
C ASN A 654 22.58 10.02 6.00
N VAL A 655 23.48 10.17 5.02
CA VAL A 655 23.14 10.39 3.60
C VAL A 655 23.50 9.19 2.72
N GLY A 656 22.85 9.08 1.57
CA GLY A 656 23.10 8.02 0.60
C GLY A 656 22.41 8.25 -0.74
N PHE A 657 22.44 7.24 -1.60
CA PHE A 657 21.67 7.20 -2.84
C PHE A 657 21.41 5.75 -3.28
N GLN A 658 20.46 5.53 -4.18
CA GLN A 658 20.23 4.26 -4.90
C GLN A 658 20.06 4.52 -6.39
N ILE A 659 20.52 3.59 -7.25
CA ILE A 659 20.54 3.75 -8.71
C ILE A 659 19.60 2.74 -9.37
N TYR A 660 18.68 3.22 -10.19
CA TYR A 660 17.72 2.44 -10.96
C TYR A 660 17.87 2.82 -12.44
N HIS A 661 18.22 1.85 -13.29
CA HIS A 661 18.40 2.08 -14.72
C HIS A 661 17.05 2.00 -15.45
N SER A 662 16.79 2.93 -16.37
CA SER A 662 15.71 2.85 -17.36
C SER A 662 16.29 2.67 -18.77
N SER A 663 15.42 2.51 -19.76
CA SER A 663 15.74 2.63 -21.18
C SER A 663 16.14 4.05 -21.61
N THR A 664 15.93 5.05 -20.75
CA THR A 664 16.06 6.49 -21.03
C THR A 664 17.17 7.19 -20.24
N GLY A 665 17.81 6.50 -19.29
CA GLY A 665 18.88 7.04 -18.45
C GLY A 665 18.97 6.34 -17.09
N ASN A 666 19.56 7.00 -16.10
CA ASN A 666 19.63 6.48 -14.74
C ASN A 666 18.77 7.34 -13.80
N ARG A 667 17.77 6.74 -13.16
CA ARG A 667 17.06 7.37 -12.05
C ARG A 667 17.81 7.11 -10.75
N VAL A 668 18.19 8.18 -10.07
CA VAL A 668 18.88 8.12 -8.79
C VAL A 668 17.95 8.62 -7.69
N LEU A 669 17.62 7.78 -6.72
CA LEU A 669 17.01 8.21 -5.47
C LEU A 669 18.12 8.75 -4.56
N VAL A 670 18.16 10.06 -4.37
CA VAL A 670 19.04 10.73 -3.41
C VAL A 670 18.39 10.68 -2.03
N ILE A 671 19.17 10.40 -0.99
CA ILE A 671 18.68 10.13 0.37
C ILE A 671 19.34 11.11 1.35
N TYR A 672 18.52 12.00 1.92
CA TYR A 672 18.91 13.04 2.88
C TYR A 672 18.78 12.61 4.34
N ASN A 673 17.99 11.55 4.62
CA ASN A 673 17.89 10.95 5.95
C ASN A 673 17.79 9.42 5.84
N ALA A 674 18.94 8.75 5.85
CA ALA A 674 19.05 7.31 5.69
C ALA A 674 18.37 6.54 6.83
N ARG A 675 18.49 6.98 8.09
CA ARG A 675 17.78 6.41 9.25
C ARG A 675 16.27 6.39 9.02
N ARG A 676 15.69 7.52 8.63
CA ARG A 676 14.26 7.63 8.39
C ARG A 676 13.78 6.82 7.17
N LEU A 677 14.63 6.67 6.15
CA LEU A 677 14.36 5.74 5.05
C LEU A 677 14.38 4.28 5.52
N VAL A 678 15.26 3.88 6.45
CA VAL A 678 15.19 2.52 7.00
C VAL A 678 13.92 2.32 7.84
N ASP A 679 13.56 3.29 8.69
CA ASP A 679 12.30 3.28 9.46
C ASP A 679 11.06 3.11 8.54
N PHE A 680 11.08 3.72 7.35
CA PHE A 680 10.04 3.54 6.32
C PHE A 680 10.03 2.11 5.77
N VAL A 681 11.18 1.58 5.32
CA VAL A 681 11.29 0.23 4.75
C VAL A 681 10.93 -0.86 5.77
N GLU A 682 11.31 -0.68 7.04
CA GLU A 682 11.05 -1.65 8.12
C GLU A 682 9.56 -1.87 8.41
N LYS A 683 8.65 -0.98 7.99
CA LYS A 683 7.20 -1.24 8.04
C LYS A 683 6.79 -2.51 7.28
N ARG A 684 7.56 -2.93 6.27
CA ARG A 684 7.38 -4.22 5.57
C ARG A 684 7.55 -5.44 6.48
N GLN A 685 8.13 -5.26 7.67
CA GLN A 685 8.39 -6.31 8.65
C GLN A 685 7.32 -6.39 9.76
N LEU A 686 6.29 -5.55 9.70
CA LEU A 686 5.16 -5.55 10.63
C LEU A 686 4.07 -6.54 10.17
N ASN A 687 3.26 -7.00 11.10
CA ASN A 687 2.16 -7.92 10.87
C ASN A 687 0.93 -7.20 10.27
N PRO A 688 0.52 -7.47 9.01
CA PRO A 688 -0.68 -6.85 8.43
C PRO A 688 -1.99 -7.36 9.06
N ASN A 689 -1.96 -8.51 9.74
CA ASN A 689 -3.14 -9.15 10.34
C ASN A 689 -3.31 -8.78 11.83
N ALA A 690 -2.46 -7.90 12.36
CA ALA A 690 -2.56 -7.43 13.73
C ALA A 690 -3.89 -6.71 13.98
N SER A 691 -4.51 -6.97 15.13
CA SER A 691 -5.67 -6.23 15.64
C SER A 691 -5.29 -5.23 16.75
N GLY A 692 -4.02 -5.16 17.16
CA GLY A 692 -3.55 -4.25 18.21
C GLY A 692 -2.07 -3.88 18.04
N VAL A 693 -1.60 -2.96 18.88
CA VAL A 693 -0.21 -2.42 18.84
C VAL A 693 0.82 -3.55 18.99
N ASP A 694 0.69 -4.37 20.03
CA ASP A 694 1.61 -5.49 20.30
C ASP A 694 1.58 -6.53 19.16
N GLY A 695 0.41 -6.71 18.56
CA GLY A 695 0.21 -7.59 17.43
C GLY A 695 0.96 -7.19 16.15
N LEU A 696 1.28 -5.90 15.97
CA LEU A 696 2.03 -5.41 14.80
C LEU A 696 3.48 -5.87 14.80
N LEU A 697 4.07 -6.08 15.98
CA LEU A 697 5.47 -6.49 16.11
C LEU A 697 5.65 -8.01 15.97
N HIS A 698 4.61 -8.84 16.09
CA HIS A 698 4.72 -10.30 15.90
C HIS A 698 5.14 -10.66 14.46
N LYS A 699 6.22 -11.43 14.27
CA LYS A 699 6.74 -11.76 12.92
C LYS A 699 5.74 -12.58 12.08
N PRO A 700 5.23 -12.07 10.93
CA PRO A 700 4.45 -12.87 10.00
C PRO A 700 5.29 -14.01 9.38
N GLU A 701 4.64 -14.98 8.74
CA GLU A 701 5.34 -16.12 8.11
C GLU A 701 6.28 -15.67 6.98
N SER A 702 6.00 -14.52 6.35
CA SER A 702 6.89 -13.87 5.39
C SER A 702 8.24 -13.41 5.96
N LEU A 703 8.46 -13.55 7.27
CA LEU A 703 9.73 -13.31 7.98
C LEU A 703 10.27 -14.55 8.71
N THR A 704 9.82 -15.76 8.38
CA THR A 704 10.37 -17.04 8.90
C THR A 704 11.89 -17.17 8.79
N PHE A 705 12.52 -16.44 7.84
CA PHE A 705 13.97 -16.39 7.63
C PHE A 705 14.70 -15.31 8.45
N HIS A 706 14.01 -14.34 9.06
CA HIS A 706 14.66 -13.16 9.62
C HIS A 706 15.05 -13.34 11.09
N VAL A 707 16.33 -13.66 11.32
CA VAL A 707 16.95 -13.70 12.65
C VAL A 707 17.59 -12.34 12.97
N ASP A 708 17.19 -11.70 14.07
CA ASP A 708 17.85 -10.54 14.69
C ASP A 708 18.49 -11.02 16.01
N PRO A 709 19.82 -10.98 16.19
CA PRO A 709 20.48 -11.50 17.39
C PRO A 709 20.37 -10.55 18.59
N TYR A 710 19.80 -9.35 18.39
CA TYR A 710 19.54 -8.36 19.45
C TYR A 710 18.05 -8.23 19.79
N ALA A 711 17.17 -8.96 19.08
CA ALA A 711 15.77 -9.05 19.47
C ALA A 711 15.66 -9.92 20.74
N LYS A 712 14.96 -9.43 21.76
CA LYS A 712 14.71 -10.18 23.01
C LYS A 712 13.97 -11.49 22.72
N ASP A 713 12.99 -11.41 21.82
CA ASP A 713 12.14 -12.49 21.36
C ASP A 713 12.33 -12.69 19.85
N PRO A 714 12.90 -13.83 19.39
CA PRO A 714 13.13 -14.05 17.96
C PRO A 714 11.86 -14.08 17.10
N TRP A 715 10.69 -14.26 17.69
CA TRP A 715 9.37 -14.18 17.06
C TRP A 715 8.79 -12.76 16.98
N ILE A 716 9.49 -11.73 17.50
CA ILE A 716 9.09 -10.32 17.48
C ILE A 716 10.04 -9.50 16.60
N THR A 717 9.49 -8.66 15.73
CA THR A 717 10.18 -7.64 14.94
C THR A 717 10.54 -6.46 15.85
N ARG A 718 11.84 -6.16 15.95
CA ARG A 718 12.34 -4.92 16.57
C ARG A 718 12.44 -3.82 15.51
N LEU A 719 11.76 -2.69 15.73
CA LEU A 719 11.97 -1.45 14.98
C LEU A 719 13.22 -0.72 15.49
N GLN A 720 13.86 0.11 14.67
CA GLN A 720 15.20 0.65 14.98
C GLN A 720 15.33 1.43 16.29
N GLU A 721 16.35 1.02 17.05
CA GLU A 721 17.28 1.90 17.80
C GLU A 721 18.08 2.80 16.82
#